data_AF-A0A964EMT5-F1
#
_entry.id   AF-A0A964EMT5-F1
#
_cell.length_a   1.000
_cell.length_b   1.000
_cell.length_c   1.000
_cell.angle_alpha   90.00
_cell.angle_beta   90.00
_cell.angle_gamma   90.00
#
_symmetry.space_group_name_H-M   'P 1'
#
loop_
_entity.id
_entity.type
_entity.pdbx_description
1 polymer ?
#
loop_
_entity_poly.entity_id
_entity_poly.type
_entity_poly.pdbx_seq_one_letter_code
_entity_poly.pdbx_strand_id
1 'polypeptide(L)'
;MKPYLLLLVFLGGSALAQPFPGKMGVGLGSAGGFALELPSVTPTANAWESIANGGNATTDAQGWPTEDFRLLFFDHRPFGAWNPPTDDPARFNVDVSGTYHLSFVGTATLSSWSDAPIQFLNQTHDANTNMTELDISFPPGGGSSQGTLGNYGFLMVNFSQTNSGNGPGLKNIRLTRPGIPHWSPQYFRTAFLNALSPFQCIRFMDYLKTNVSANNPTYPATTTWSQRQQMSDPRYNNAMPWEYVIALSNYFGRDIWINIPVAADDAYVTALANLMKDRLRPDVNIYIEYSNEVWNGSFPQYQYNYDAVLNAPEDADIRNSTQYDDRRRARRTAKRVIRFGEIFEQVMCDKVSARARIRPVFAWQIGGWLPWYTDVLDWINTTYGPPKNYIYGIASAPYFNDGGFGSSDTPQQIVSLMSSNSDANVDAIKTLAELADQWGLVHLQYEGGPDNGGGNTSNLANRITANRIPEVKTAVIHNYADNWFSATANGNAPVGTNDLANYFVLAGNVSRYGCWGATEDINYLSDPNNLSNAPKYDALCVLTGKCGNEPVVSLTAPATMTQVVKGQPVTISASASDPDGAVAYVEFFAGYRLLGADSTAPYSMNWVPDTTGYEVVLAKAVDNDGKYRFDDPHVLEVVESSTYVQSLDNGWGVSVYPNPADDHLTLYTQEDGVSLRIYSAVGRCVTDRMLVKGSTELSLTGMSSGLYVAVMEKNGKQVRSRFVHLAD
;
A
#
# COMPACT_ATOMS: atom_id res chain seq x y z
N MET A 1 15.72 -64.48 -19.84
CA MET A 1 14.48 -63.73 -19.54
C MET A 1 14.86 -62.27 -19.35
N LYS A 2 14.46 -61.39 -20.27
CA LYS A 2 14.59 -59.93 -20.15
C LYS A 2 13.18 -59.40 -19.83
N PRO A 3 12.97 -58.53 -18.83
CA PRO A 3 11.69 -57.85 -18.69
C PRO A 3 11.65 -56.59 -19.55
N TYR A 4 10.47 -56.35 -20.11
CA TYR A 4 10.13 -55.34 -21.09
C TYR A 4 10.15 -53.93 -20.51
N LEU A 5 10.79 -53.01 -21.23
CA LEU A 5 10.67 -51.56 -21.02
C LEU A 5 9.37 -51.10 -21.71
N LEU A 6 8.37 -50.73 -20.92
CA LEU A 6 7.12 -50.14 -21.43
C LEU A 6 7.39 -48.66 -21.75
N LEU A 7 7.59 -48.35 -23.03
CA LEU A 7 7.71 -46.99 -23.53
C LEU A 7 6.29 -46.38 -23.59
N LEU A 8 5.91 -45.59 -22.59
CA LEU A 8 4.71 -44.75 -22.62
C LEU A 8 4.98 -43.56 -23.56
N VAL A 9 4.47 -43.66 -24.79
CA VAL A 9 4.40 -42.54 -25.73
C VAL A 9 3.23 -41.65 -25.30
N PHE A 10 3.53 -40.51 -24.69
CA PHE A 10 2.54 -39.42 -24.55
C PHE A 10 2.39 -38.75 -25.92
N LEU A 11 1.28 -39.04 -26.60
CA LEU A 11 0.80 -38.26 -27.73
C LEU A 11 0.04 -37.04 -27.21
N GLY A 12 0.53 -35.85 -27.55
CA GLY A 12 -0.27 -34.63 -27.69
C GLY A 12 -0.77 -33.96 -26.40
N GLY A 13 0.14 -33.59 -25.50
CA GLY A 13 -0.10 -32.49 -24.55
C GLY A 13 0.50 -31.21 -25.13
N SER A 14 -0.30 -30.14 -25.26
CA SER A 14 0.23 -28.79 -25.42
C SER A 14 1.28 -28.57 -24.34
N ALA A 15 2.52 -28.25 -24.73
CA ALA A 15 3.56 -27.91 -23.78
C ALA A 15 3.06 -26.71 -22.96
N LEU A 16 2.77 -26.92 -21.67
CA LEU A 16 2.56 -25.81 -20.75
C LEU A 16 3.82 -24.94 -20.85
N ALA A 17 3.63 -23.64 -21.13
CA ALA A 17 4.74 -22.69 -21.16
C ALA A 17 5.57 -22.82 -19.87
N GLN A 18 6.89 -22.89 -19.99
CA GLN A 18 7.74 -22.87 -18.80
C GLN A 18 7.49 -21.56 -18.05
N PRO A 19 7.30 -21.59 -16.72
CA PRO A 19 7.08 -20.36 -15.96
C PRO A 19 8.32 -19.47 -16.03
N PHE A 20 8.09 -18.16 -15.93
CA PHE A 20 9.08 -17.09 -15.89
C PHE A 20 9.11 -16.46 -14.48
N PRO A 21 9.50 -17.22 -13.44
CA PRO A 21 9.53 -16.71 -12.08
C PRO A 21 10.49 -15.52 -11.99
N GLY A 22 10.07 -14.47 -11.28
CA GLY A 22 10.88 -13.26 -11.14
C GLY A 22 10.73 -12.24 -12.28
N LYS A 23 9.97 -12.53 -13.34
CA LYS A 23 9.93 -11.70 -14.56
C LYS A 23 8.64 -10.90 -14.75
N MET A 24 7.62 -11.14 -13.92
CA MET A 24 6.36 -10.39 -13.94
C MET A 24 6.29 -9.41 -12.77
N GLY A 25 5.92 -8.17 -13.08
CA GLY A 25 5.48 -7.17 -12.11
C GLY A 25 4.01 -6.80 -12.33
N VAL A 26 3.47 -6.00 -11.42
CA VAL A 26 2.09 -5.50 -11.52
C VAL A 26 1.99 -4.07 -10.99
N GLY A 27 1.16 -3.25 -11.62
CA GLY A 27 0.81 -1.94 -11.09
C GLY A 27 -0.24 -2.01 -9.98
N LEU A 28 -0.29 -0.97 -9.15
CA LEU A 28 -1.38 -0.75 -8.20
C LEU A 28 -2.22 0.44 -8.61
N GLY A 29 -3.55 0.29 -8.53
CA GLY A 29 -4.50 1.35 -8.83
C GLY A 29 -4.41 2.50 -7.82
N SER A 30 -5.05 3.62 -8.13
CA SER A 30 -5.00 4.78 -7.23
C SER A 30 -5.71 4.50 -5.90
N ALA A 31 -5.19 5.08 -4.82
CA ALA A 31 -5.93 5.20 -3.57
C ALA A 31 -7.22 6.01 -3.81
N GLY A 32 -8.37 5.33 -3.88
CA GLY A 32 -9.66 5.96 -4.13
C GLY A 32 -10.77 4.98 -4.51
N GLY A 33 -11.89 5.00 -3.78
CA GLY A 33 -13.20 4.45 -4.17
C GLY A 33 -13.33 2.92 -4.28
N PHE A 34 -12.36 2.26 -4.88
CA PHE A 34 -12.28 0.81 -5.11
C PHE A 34 -11.20 0.13 -4.24
N ALA A 35 -10.61 0.87 -3.30
CA ALA A 35 -9.45 0.44 -2.52
C ALA A 35 -9.77 -0.77 -1.62
N LEU A 36 -9.31 -1.96 -2.03
CA LEU A 36 -9.45 -3.21 -1.27
C LEU A 36 -8.18 -3.58 -0.49
N GLU A 37 -7.15 -2.76 -0.55
CA GLU A 37 -5.85 -2.99 0.06
C GLU A 37 -5.79 -2.61 1.54
N LEU A 38 -6.53 -1.57 1.96
CA LEU A 38 -6.43 -1.02 3.31
C LEU A 38 -7.46 -1.62 4.29
N PRO A 39 -7.08 -1.84 5.56
CA PRO A 39 -8.01 -2.22 6.62
C PRO A 39 -9.05 -1.15 6.95
N SER A 40 -8.66 0.12 6.90
CA SER A 40 -9.58 1.26 6.99
C SER A 40 -9.86 1.82 5.60
N VAL A 41 -11.13 2.15 5.33
CA VAL A 41 -11.55 2.78 4.07
C VAL A 41 -11.51 4.31 4.13
N THR A 42 -11.27 4.90 5.30
CA THR A 42 -11.19 6.36 5.44
C THR A 42 -10.03 6.99 4.67
N PRO A 43 -8.79 6.44 4.71
CA PRO A 43 -7.67 7.10 4.03
C PRO A 43 -7.85 7.22 2.51
N THR A 44 -8.63 6.32 1.90
CA THR A 44 -8.93 6.29 0.46
C THR A 44 -10.30 6.90 0.12
N ALA A 45 -10.98 7.51 1.08
CA ALA A 45 -12.27 8.14 0.87
C ALA A 45 -12.15 9.39 -0.01
N ASN A 46 -13.26 9.79 -0.64
CA ASN A 46 -13.33 11.02 -1.44
C ASN A 46 -13.25 12.28 -0.58
N ALA A 47 -13.21 13.46 -1.23
CA ALA A 47 -13.18 14.78 -0.59
C ALA A 47 -14.34 15.02 0.40
N TRP A 48 -14.14 15.95 1.34
CA TRP A 48 -15.16 16.27 2.35
C TRP A 48 -16.15 17.15 1.60
N GLU A 49 -17.38 16.70 1.41
CA GLU A 49 -18.37 17.50 0.70
C GLU A 49 -19.20 18.27 1.73
N SER A 50 -19.21 19.60 1.66
CA SER A 50 -19.99 20.45 2.57
C SER A 50 -21.47 20.16 2.38
N ILE A 51 -22.17 19.88 3.48
CA ILE A 51 -23.62 19.69 3.44
C ILE A 51 -24.32 20.99 3.05
N ALA A 52 -23.73 22.15 3.38
CA ALA A 52 -24.34 23.45 3.14
C ALA A 52 -24.36 23.86 1.66
N ASN A 53 -23.36 23.45 0.86
CA ASN A 53 -23.20 23.94 -0.52
C ASN A 53 -22.83 22.87 -1.58
N GLY A 54 -22.54 21.63 -1.19
CA GLY A 54 -22.17 20.54 -2.11
C GLY A 54 -20.76 20.65 -2.71
N GLY A 55 -19.97 21.65 -2.34
CA GLY A 55 -18.56 21.81 -2.68
C GLY A 55 -17.63 21.21 -1.61
N ASN A 56 -16.33 21.53 -1.68
CA ASN A 56 -15.38 21.08 -0.66
C ASN A 56 -15.68 21.75 0.69
N ALA A 57 -15.79 20.93 1.75
CA ALA A 57 -15.86 21.43 3.11
C ALA A 57 -14.55 22.10 3.53
N THR A 58 -14.69 23.12 4.36
CA THR A 58 -13.61 23.77 5.09
C THR A 58 -12.88 22.77 5.97
N THR A 59 -11.57 22.93 6.08
CA THR A 59 -10.70 22.04 6.85
C THR A 59 -9.74 22.82 7.73
N ASP A 60 -9.31 22.18 8.83
CA ASP A 60 -8.22 22.69 9.67
C ASP A 60 -6.85 22.50 9.00
N ALA A 61 -5.78 22.95 9.67
CA ALA A 61 -4.42 22.85 9.13
C ALA A 61 -3.94 21.40 8.90
N GLN A 62 -4.57 20.42 9.57
CA GLN A 62 -4.30 19.00 9.39
C GLN A 62 -5.23 18.37 8.33
N GLY A 63 -6.17 19.13 7.75
CA GLY A 63 -7.08 18.68 6.72
C GLY A 63 -8.36 18.02 7.24
N TRP A 64 -8.65 18.10 8.55
CA TRP A 64 -9.91 17.59 9.12
C TRP A 64 -11.06 18.56 8.89
N PRO A 65 -12.30 18.09 8.62
CA PRO A 65 -13.44 18.96 8.34
C PRO A 65 -13.81 19.81 9.56
N THR A 66 -14.09 21.11 9.34
CA THR A 66 -14.45 22.09 10.37
C THR A 66 -15.93 22.53 10.30
N GLU A 67 -16.74 21.82 9.55
CA GLU A 67 -18.17 22.07 9.36
C GLU A 67 -18.91 20.74 9.16
N ASP A 68 -20.23 20.80 9.01
CA ASP A 68 -21.03 19.64 8.64
C ASP A 68 -20.73 19.19 7.21
N PHE A 69 -20.45 17.90 7.06
CA PHE A 69 -19.93 17.34 5.83
C PHE A 69 -20.54 15.97 5.56
N ARG A 70 -20.45 15.55 4.31
CA ARG A 70 -20.70 14.18 3.90
C ARG A 70 -19.44 13.57 3.33
N LEU A 71 -19.30 12.26 3.50
CA LEU A 71 -18.12 11.51 3.09
C LEU A 71 -18.51 10.24 2.35
N LEU A 72 -18.04 10.14 1.12
CA LEU A 72 -18.07 8.92 0.32
C LEU A 72 -16.85 8.07 0.68
N PHE A 73 -17.08 6.99 1.43
CA PHE A 73 -16.03 6.07 1.86
C PHE A 73 -15.54 5.18 0.71
N PHE A 74 -16.46 4.63 -0.09
CA PHE A 74 -16.13 3.83 -1.27
C PHE A 74 -17.28 3.82 -2.28
N ASP A 75 -16.94 3.61 -3.55
CA ASP A 75 -17.87 3.40 -4.66
C ASP A 75 -17.35 2.24 -5.52
N HIS A 76 -17.87 1.05 -5.24
CA HIS A 76 -17.56 -0.18 -5.93
C HIS A 76 -18.45 -0.45 -7.15
N ARG A 77 -19.28 0.53 -7.55
CA ARG A 77 -20.18 0.34 -8.69
C ARG A 77 -19.43 0.41 -10.02
N PRO A 78 -19.88 -0.34 -11.04
CA PRO A 78 -19.32 -0.23 -12.38
C PRO A 78 -19.54 1.18 -12.93
N PHE A 79 -18.68 1.57 -13.86
CA PHE A 79 -18.68 2.90 -14.46
C PHE A 79 -20.09 3.29 -14.97
N GLY A 80 -20.58 4.45 -14.52
CA GLY A 80 -21.83 5.05 -15.01
C GLY A 80 -23.13 4.48 -14.43
N ALA A 81 -23.18 4.07 -13.15
CA ALA A 81 -24.44 3.65 -12.49
C ALA A 81 -25.61 4.66 -12.68
N TRP A 82 -25.28 5.93 -12.86
CA TRP A 82 -26.23 7.05 -12.96
C TRP A 82 -26.54 7.48 -14.40
N ASN A 83 -25.88 6.92 -15.42
CA ASN A 83 -26.07 7.34 -16.81
C ASN A 83 -26.19 6.13 -17.76
N PRO A 84 -27.40 5.65 -18.08
CA PRO A 84 -27.59 4.52 -18.96
C PRO A 84 -27.17 4.84 -20.42
N PRO A 85 -26.64 3.86 -21.17
CA PRO A 85 -26.39 2.47 -20.76
C PRO A 85 -25.15 2.32 -19.87
N THR A 86 -25.24 1.45 -18.86
CA THR A 86 -24.09 1.03 -18.06
C THR A 86 -23.09 0.29 -18.94
N ASP A 87 -21.80 0.59 -18.82
CA ASP A 87 -20.77 -0.03 -19.67
C ASP A 87 -20.74 -1.55 -19.48
N ASP A 88 -20.75 -2.02 -18.22
CA ASP A 88 -20.72 -3.43 -17.90
C ASP A 88 -22.12 -4.08 -18.03
N PRO A 89 -22.33 -5.00 -18.98
CA PRO A 89 -23.60 -5.72 -19.12
C PRO A 89 -23.90 -6.66 -17.95
N ALA A 90 -22.88 -7.16 -17.24
CA ALA A 90 -23.06 -8.05 -16.09
C ALA A 90 -23.33 -7.30 -14.79
N ARG A 91 -23.06 -5.98 -14.77
CA ARG A 91 -23.16 -5.12 -13.58
C ARG A 91 -22.42 -5.70 -12.38
N PHE A 92 -21.20 -6.21 -12.61
CA PHE A 92 -20.41 -6.83 -11.57
C PHE A 92 -20.07 -5.81 -10.47
N ASN A 93 -20.22 -6.23 -9.22
CA ASN A 93 -19.89 -5.46 -8.02
C ASN A 93 -19.12 -6.36 -7.06
N VAL A 94 -18.05 -5.83 -6.49
CA VAL A 94 -17.31 -6.50 -5.40
C VAL A 94 -18.21 -6.58 -4.17
N ASP A 95 -18.25 -7.75 -3.52
CA ASP A 95 -18.96 -7.87 -2.25
C ASP A 95 -18.18 -7.16 -1.14
N VAL A 96 -18.77 -6.08 -0.63
CA VAL A 96 -18.23 -5.27 0.46
C VAL A 96 -19.15 -5.24 1.67
N SER A 97 -20.05 -6.22 1.77
CA SER A 97 -20.98 -6.32 2.88
C SER A 97 -20.32 -6.74 4.20
N GLY A 98 -21.04 -6.48 5.29
CA GLY A 98 -20.62 -6.82 6.65
C GLY A 98 -20.77 -5.63 7.59
N THR A 99 -20.26 -5.82 8.82
CA THR A 99 -20.31 -4.79 9.86
C THR A 99 -18.98 -4.05 9.91
N TYR A 100 -19.01 -2.77 9.57
CA TYR A 100 -17.86 -1.87 9.67
C TYR A 100 -17.88 -1.18 11.04
N HIS A 101 -16.70 -0.90 11.60
CA HIS A 101 -16.57 -0.15 12.85
C HIS A 101 -16.13 1.28 12.56
N LEU A 102 -16.91 2.26 12.99
CA LEU A 102 -16.64 3.69 12.83
C LEU A 102 -16.24 4.30 14.18
N SER A 103 -15.13 5.04 14.20
CA SER A 103 -14.77 5.91 15.31
C SER A 103 -14.35 7.30 14.85
N PHE A 104 -14.57 8.31 15.70
CA PHE A 104 -14.12 9.69 15.49
C PHE A 104 -14.05 10.47 16.80
N VAL A 105 -13.22 11.52 16.85
CA VAL A 105 -13.20 12.50 17.94
C VAL A 105 -14.25 13.56 17.68
N GLY A 106 -15.16 13.73 18.64
CA GLY A 106 -16.31 14.62 18.59
C GLY A 106 -17.65 13.87 18.60
N THR A 107 -18.73 14.62 18.41
CA THR A 107 -20.11 14.11 18.29
C THR A 107 -20.71 14.52 16.95
N ALA A 108 -21.58 13.68 16.38
CA ALA A 108 -22.35 14.01 15.18
C ALA A 108 -23.66 13.23 15.13
N THR A 109 -24.65 13.80 14.45
CA THR A 109 -25.85 13.11 13.98
C THR A 109 -25.58 12.53 12.60
N LEU A 110 -25.71 11.20 12.47
CA LEU A 110 -25.41 10.45 11.25
C LEU A 110 -26.67 10.14 10.46
N SER A 111 -26.58 10.22 9.13
CA SER A 111 -27.61 9.70 8.22
C SER A 111 -26.99 9.07 6.98
N SER A 112 -27.67 8.07 6.42
CA SER A 112 -27.22 7.41 5.19
C SER A 112 -27.48 8.28 3.98
N TRP A 113 -26.50 8.34 3.08
CA TRP A 113 -26.68 8.75 1.68
C TRP A 113 -26.23 7.65 0.71
N SER A 114 -26.09 6.42 1.21
CA SER A 114 -25.66 5.23 0.47
C SER A 114 -26.74 4.71 -0.50
N ASP A 115 -26.33 3.86 -1.46
CA ASP A 115 -27.28 3.10 -2.28
C ASP A 115 -27.94 1.97 -1.46
N ALA A 116 -27.22 1.47 -0.45
CA ALA A 116 -27.67 0.45 0.48
C ALA A 116 -28.46 1.02 1.67
N PRO A 117 -29.45 0.26 2.19
CA PRO A 117 -30.14 0.59 3.44
C PRO A 117 -29.27 0.24 4.66
N ILE A 118 -28.20 0.99 4.86
CA ILE A 118 -27.27 0.78 5.99
C ILE A 118 -27.94 1.06 7.34
N GLN A 119 -27.46 0.42 8.39
CA GLN A 119 -27.89 0.67 9.77
C GLN A 119 -26.73 1.15 10.62
N PHE A 120 -26.97 2.18 11.44
CA PHE A 120 -26.07 2.62 12.50
C PHE A 120 -26.46 1.91 13.79
N LEU A 121 -25.52 1.16 14.38
CA LEU A 121 -25.76 0.32 15.56
C LEU A 121 -24.75 0.68 16.65
N ASN A 122 -25.09 0.38 17.92
CA ASN A 122 -24.17 0.42 19.05
C ASN A 122 -23.42 1.75 19.25
N GLN A 123 -24.04 2.89 18.92
CA GLN A 123 -23.39 4.19 19.08
C GLN A 123 -23.15 4.53 20.55
N THR A 124 -21.91 4.87 20.88
CA THR A 124 -21.48 5.31 22.21
C THR A 124 -20.58 6.54 22.10
N HIS A 125 -20.56 7.36 23.15
CA HIS A 125 -19.68 8.52 23.26
C HIS A 125 -19.04 8.56 24.65
N ASP A 126 -17.71 8.57 24.70
CA ASP A 126 -16.95 8.75 25.93
C ASP A 126 -16.53 10.23 26.08
N ALA A 127 -17.15 10.92 27.04
CA ALA A 127 -16.90 12.32 27.32
C ALA A 127 -15.46 12.60 27.81
N ASN A 128 -14.74 11.61 28.36
CA ASN A 128 -13.38 11.81 28.85
C ASN A 128 -12.36 11.89 27.71
N THR A 129 -12.54 11.04 26.70
CA THR A 129 -11.69 10.98 25.50
C THR A 129 -12.25 11.80 24.35
N ASN A 130 -13.49 12.28 24.46
CA ASN A 130 -14.28 12.90 23.40
C ASN A 130 -14.38 12.00 22.15
N MET A 131 -14.37 10.69 22.34
CA MET A 131 -14.44 9.71 21.26
C MET A 131 -15.87 9.20 21.10
N THR A 132 -16.35 9.15 19.86
CA THR A 132 -17.60 8.46 19.48
C THR A 132 -17.26 7.22 18.69
N GLU A 133 -17.93 6.10 19.00
CA GLU A 133 -17.80 4.83 18.29
C GLU A 133 -19.16 4.26 17.96
N LEU A 134 -19.28 3.55 16.84
CA LEU A 134 -20.49 2.85 16.42
C LEU A 134 -20.18 1.82 15.32
N ASP A 135 -21.17 1.00 15.01
CA ASP A 135 -21.12 0.06 13.90
C ASP A 135 -21.97 0.54 12.72
N ILE A 136 -21.50 0.30 11.50
CA ILE A 136 -22.27 0.45 10.27
C ILE A 136 -22.47 -0.94 9.67
N SER A 137 -23.71 -1.44 9.73
CA SER A 137 -24.09 -2.66 9.03
C SER A 137 -24.37 -2.34 7.57
N PHE A 138 -23.53 -2.85 6.67
CA PHE A 138 -23.70 -2.78 5.23
C PHE A 138 -24.25 -4.11 4.72
N PRO A 139 -25.50 -4.15 4.19
CA PRO A 139 -26.14 -5.41 3.84
C PRO A 139 -25.48 -6.09 2.63
N PRO A 140 -25.53 -7.44 2.55
CA PRO A 140 -25.18 -8.17 1.34
C PRO A 140 -25.97 -7.69 0.13
N GLY A 141 -25.27 -7.49 -0.98
CA GLY A 141 -25.86 -7.06 -2.25
C GLY A 141 -26.54 -8.17 -3.06
N GLY A 142 -27.03 -9.26 -2.47
CA GLY A 142 -27.48 -10.44 -3.24
C GLY A 142 -28.85 -11.00 -2.84
N GLY A 143 -29.93 -10.56 -3.49
CA GLY A 143 -31.26 -11.18 -3.39
C GLY A 143 -32.35 -10.41 -4.15
N SER A 144 -33.09 -11.10 -5.02
CA SER A 144 -34.02 -10.56 -6.01
C SER A 144 -35.08 -9.58 -5.49
N SER A 145 -35.20 -8.44 -6.17
CA SER A 145 -36.45 -8.18 -6.88
C SER A 145 -36.24 -8.65 -8.32
N GLN A 146 -36.91 -9.72 -8.72
CA GLN A 146 -36.97 -10.21 -10.11
C GLN A 146 -35.66 -10.66 -10.80
N GLY A 147 -34.74 -11.31 -10.08
CA GLY A 147 -33.75 -12.21 -10.71
C GLY A 147 -32.49 -11.58 -11.33
N THR A 148 -31.82 -10.64 -10.65
CA THR A 148 -30.47 -10.14 -11.05
C THR A 148 -29.56 -9.97 -9.82
N LEU A 149 -28.26 -10.29 -9.95
CA LEU A 149 -27.21 -10.17 -8.91
C LEU A 149 -26.74 -8.71 -8.70
N GLY A 150 -26.50 -8.30 -7.44
CA GLY A 150 -25.49 -7.28 -7.05
C GLY A 150 -25.81 -5.80 -7.26
N ASN A 151 -26.59 -5.12 -6.39
CA ASN A 151 -26.93 -3.69 -6.59
C ASN A 151 -26.28 -2.68 -5.63
N TYR A 152 -25.61 -3.09 -4.55
CA TYR A 152 -25.07 -2.16 -3.55
C TYR A 152 -23.55 -2.17 -3.52
N GLY A 153 -22.96 -1.02 -3.82
CA GLY A 153 -21.50 -0.83 -3.82
C GLY A 153 -21.07 0.54 -3.33
N PHE A 154 -22.00 1.39 -2.88
CA PHE A 154 -21.73 2.79 -2.58
C PHE A 154 -22.05 3.12 -1.12
N LEU A 155 -21.01 3.38 -0.32
CA LEU A 155 -21.14 3.78 1.08
C LEU A 155 -20.84 5.26 1.26
N MET A 156 -21.89 6.03 1.57
CA MET A 156 -21.79 7.45 1.85
C MET A 156 -22.57 7.83 3.10
N VAL A 157 -21.94 8.60 3.98
CA VAL A 157 -22.51 9.00 5.27
C VAL A 157 -22.49 10.51 5.40
N ASN A 158 -23.62 11.08 5.83
CA ASN A 158 -23.73 12.48 6.22
C ASN A 158 -23.42 12.61 7.71
N PHE A 159 -22.54 13.55 8.05
CA PHE A 159 -22.19 13.96 9.40
C PHE A 159 -22.74 15.37 9.63
N SER A 160 -23.81 15.47 10.42
CA SER A 160 -24.48 16.74 10.73
C SER A 160 -24.40 17.05 12.22
N GLN A 161 -24.57 18.32 12.60
CA GLN A 161 -24.38 18.77 13.99
C GLN A 161 -23.04 18.33 14.55
N THR A 162 -22.01 18.40 13.71
CA THR A 162 -20.65 17.99 14.06
C THR A 162 -20.10 18.90 15.16
N ASN A 163 -19.41 18.31 16.14
CA ASN A 163 -18.75 19.07 17.19
C ASN A 163 -17.51 18.32 17.68
N SER A 164 -16.34 18.94 17.53
CA SER A 164 -15.05 18.38 17.94
C SER A 164 -14.65 18.74 19.37
N GLY A 165 -15.54 19.36 20.14
CA GLY A 165 -15.29 19.89 21.49
C GLY A 165 -14.79 21.34 21.51
N ASN A 166 -14.20 21.81 20.40
CA ASN A 166 -13.71 23.19 20.25
C ASN A 166 -14.44 23.97 19.13
N GLY A 167 -15.57 23.44 18.65
CA GLY A 167 -16.32 24.00 17.51
C GLY A 167 -16.77 22.92 16.52
N PRO A 168 -17.43 23.34 15.43
CA PRO A 168 -17.95 22.42 14.41
C PRO A 168 -16.83 21.59 13.76
N GLY A 169 -17.20 20.43 13.22
CA GLY A 169 -16.27 19.49 12.60
C GLY A 169 -15.95 18.26 13.45
N LEU A 170 -15.14 17.37 12.90
CA LEU A 170 -14.73 16.08 13.51
C LEU A 170 -13.26 15.82 13.23
N LYS A 171 -12.61 15.00 14.07
CA LYS A 171 -11.21 14.57 13.88
C LYS A 171 -11.07 13.07 13.99
N ASN A 172 -9.95 12.53 13.49
CA ASN A 172 -9.60 11.11 13.60
C ASN A 172 -10.71 10.15 13.17
N ILE A 173 -11.43 10.50 12.09
CA ILE A 173 -12.48 9.65 11.53
C ILE A 173 -11.84 8.39 10.98
N ARG A 174 -12.33 7.22 11.39
CA ARG A 174 -11.81 5.93 10.98
C ARG A 174 -12.95 4.94 10.82
N LEU A 175 -13.12 4.41 9.60
CA LEU A 175 -14.04 3.33 9.30
C LEU A 175 -13.23 2.09 8.95
N THR A 176 -13.25 1.05 9.79
CA THR A 176 -12.55 -0.22 9.53
C THR A 176 -13.49 -1.27 8.95
N ARG A 177 -12.93 -2.09 8.07
CA ARG A 177 -13.64 -3.16 7.38
C ARG A 177 -14.08 -4.27 8.34
N PRO A 178 -15.08 -5.07 7.96
CA PRO A 178 -15.55 -6.20 8.76
C PRO A 178 -14.43 -7.17 9.17
N GLY A 179 -14.48 -7.62 10.42
CA GLY A 179 -13.49 -8.56 10.98
C GLY A 179 -12.17 -7.91 11.42
N ILE A 180 -11.99 -6.61 11.21
CA ILE A 180 -10.76 -5.90 11.60
C ILE A 180 -11.08 -4.95 12.77
N PRO A 181 -10.42 -5.12 13.94
CA PRO A 181 -10.59 -4.22 15.07
C PRO A 181 -10.26 -2.78 14.70
N HIS A 182 -11.08 -1.82 15.17
CA HIS A 182 -10.92 -0.41 14.80
C HIS A 182 -9.57 0.19 15.24
N TRP A 183 -9.01 -0.30 16.35
CA TRP A 183 -7.72 0.12 16.90
C TRP A 183 -6.51 -0.56 16.22
N SER A 184 -6.73 -1.52 15.33
CA SER A 184 -5.65 -2.27 14.68
C SER A 184 -4.72 -1.32 13.90
N PRO A 185 -3.39 -1.33 14.13
CA PRO A 185 -2.45 -0.55 13.34
C PRO A 185 -2.04 -1.24 12.03
N GLN A 186 -2.79 -2.26 11.60
CA GLN A 186 -2.51 -3.01 10.37
C GLN A 186 -2.46 -2.07 9.15
N TYR A 187 -1.41 -2.22 8.34
CA TYR A 187 -1.21 -1.40 7.14
C TYR A 187 -2.05 -1.89 5.95
N PHE A 188 -2.07 -3.20 5.72
CA PHE A 188 -2.74 -3.82 4.57
C PHE A 188 -3.53 -5.05 4.98
N ARG A 189 -4.61 -5.33 4.25
CA ARG A 189 -5.37 -6.58 4.39
C ARG A 189 -4.55 -7.78 3.92
N THR A 190 -4.65 -8.89 4.63
CA THR A 190 -3.99 -10.15 4.30
C THR A 190 -4.37 -10.66 2.91
N ALA A 191 -5.64 -10.53 2.51
CA ALA A 191 -6.11 -10.89 1.17
C ALA A 191 -5.37 -10.12 0.06
N PHE A 192 -5.12 -8.83 0.27
CA PHE A 192 -4.35 -8.01 -0.67
C PHE A 192 -2.87 -8.42 -0.70
N LEU A 193 -2.26 -8.68 0.46
CA LEU A 193 -0.88 -9.15 0.51
C LEU A 193 -0.70 -10.48 -0.23
N ASN A 194 -1.62 -11.43 -0.04
CA ASN A 194 -1.59 -12.72 -0.71
C ASN A 194 -1.88 -12.61 -2.22
N ALA A 195 -2.74 -11.68 -2.66
CA ALA A 195 -2.98 -11.42 -4.09
C ALA A 195 -1.75 -10.86 -4.84
N LEU A 196 -0.72 -10.41 -4.12
CA LEU A 196 0.53 -9.95 -4.72
C LEU A 196 1.61 -11.03 -4.80
N SER A 197 1.36 -12.24 -4.27
CA SER A 197 2.31 -13.36 -4.27
C SER A 197 2.95 -13.69 -5.63
N PRO A 198 2.26 -13.53 -6.78
CA PRO A 198 2.85 -13.91 -8.06
C PRO A 198 3.95 -12.97 -8.55
N PHE A 199 3.97 -11.73 -8.07
CA PHE A 199 4.71 -10.65 -8.72
C PHE A 199 6.07 -10.39 -8.05
N GLN A 200 7.09 -10.18 -8.87
CA GLN A 200 8.44 -9.86 -8.42
C GLN A 200 8.67 -8.36 -8.22
N CYS A 201 7.89 -7.53 -8.92
CA CYS A 201 7.98 -6.08 -8.86
C CYS A 201 6.59 -5.46 -8.73
N ILE A 202 6.49 -4.38 -7.94
CA ILE A 202 5.26 -3.60 -7.80
C ILE A 202 5.51 -2.20 -8.39
N ARG A 203 4.70 -1.80 -9.38
CA ARG A 203 4.74 -0.45 -9.95
C ARG A 203 3.70 0.45 -9.28
N PHE A 204 4.15 1.59 -8.78
CA PHE A 204 3.33 2.46 -7.92
C PHE A 204 2.72 3.66 -8.66
N MET A 205 2.61 3.60 -9.98
CA MET A 205 2.25 4.71 -10.85
C MET A 205 0.93 5.42 -10.47
N ASP A 206 -0.20 4.71 -10.44
CA ASP A 206 -1.49 5.28 -10.01
C ASP A 206 -1.56 5.42 -8.48
N TYR A 207 -0.91 4.51 -7.74
CA TYR A 207 -0.78 4.57 -6.28
C TYR A 207 -0.16 5.90 -5.80
N LEU A 208 0.78 6.45 -6.59
CA LEU A 208 1.45 7.73 -6.38
C LEU A 208 0.82 8.89 -7.17
N LYS A 209 -0.31 8.64 -7.86
CA LYS A 209 -1.05 9.60 -8.71
C LYS A 209 -0.18 10.33 -9.74
N THR A 210 0.70 9.58 -10.42
CA THR A 210 1.59 10.12 -11.46
C THR A 210 1.04 10.00 -12.89
N ASN A 211 -0.13 9.37 -13.05
CA ASN A 211 -0.83 9.16 -14.33
C ASN A 211 -1.73 10.33 -14.74
N VAL A 212 -2.64 10.73 -13.84
CA VAL A 212 -3.65 11.77 -14.06
C VAL A 212 -3.88 12.48 -12.73
N SER A 213 -3.14 13.55 -12.46
CA SER A 213 -3.44 14.39 -11.32
C SER A 213 -3.88 15.77 -11.80
N ALA A 214 -5.14 16.13 -11.50
CA ALA A 214 -5.62 17.51 -11.59
C ALA A 214 -4.80 18.48 -10.71
N ASN A 215 -3.93 17.92 -9.86
CA ASN A 215 -3.07 18.63 -8.93
C ASN A 215 -1.60 18.68 -9.40
N ASN A 216 -1.26 18.15 -10.58
CA ASN A 216 0.08 18.31 -11.13
C ASN A 216 0.36 19.81 -11.27
N PRO A 217 1.40 20.36 -10.62
CA PRO A 217 1.73 21.76 -10.75
C PRO A 217 2.00 22.11 -12.22
N THR A 218 1.62 23.30 -12.66
CA THR A 218 2.03 23.83 -13.97
C THR A 218 3.45 24.36 -13.86
N TYR A 219 4.30 24.10 -14.86
CA TYR A 219 5.66 24.65 -14.90
C TYR A 219 5.61 26.20 -14.83
N PRO A 220 6.47 26.89 -14.05
CA PRO A 220 7.68 26.40 -13.37
C PRO A 220 7.48 25.98 -11.91
N ALA A 221 6.24 25.76 -11.45
CA ALA A 221 6.02 25.34 -10.06
C ALA A 221 6.66 23.97 -9.79
N THR A 222 7.21 23.80 -8.59
CA THR A 222 7.86 22.56 -8.14
C THR A 222 7.11 21.95 -6.95
N THR A 223 7.26 20.64 -6.78
CA THR A 223 6.81 19.89 -5.61
C THR A 223 7.98 19.64 -4.68
N THR A 224 7.92 20.23 -3.49
CA THR A 224 8.91 20.10 -2.41
C THR A 224 8.56 18.96 -1.47
N TRP A 225 9.55 18.46 -0.71
CA TRP A 225 9.34 17.33 0.22
C TRP A 225 8.21 17.55 1.23
N SER A 226 8.04 18.78 1.72
CA SER A 226 6.98 19.11 2.69
C SER A 226 5.57 19.01 2.13
N GLN A 227 5.40 19.01 0.80
CA GLN A 227 4.10 18.90 0.13
C GLN A 227 3.68 17.45 -0.15
N ARG A 228 4.50 16.45 0.19
CA ARG A 228 4.15 15.04 0.03
C ARG A 228 2.98 14.66 0.91
N GLN A 229 2.27 13.61 0.52
CA GLN A 229 1.33 12.92 1.41
C GLN A 229 2.06 12.28 2.59
N GLN A 230 1.50 12.41 3.81
CA GLN A 230 1.98 11.82 5.05
C GLN A 230 0.97 10.83 5.62
N MET A 231 1.44 9.83 6.38
CA MET A 231 0.56 8.84 7.01
C MET A 231 -0.44 9.45 8.00
N SER A 232 -0.09 10.59 8.61
CA SER A 232 -0.94 11.35 9.54
C SER A 232 -2.03 12.15 8.87
N ASP A 233 -1.98 12.29 7.54
CA ASP A 233 -3.02 13.03 6.83
C ASP A 233 -4.34 12.27 6.93
N PRO A 234 -5.48 12.97 7.10
CA PRO A 234 -6.79 12.35 7.25
C PRO A 234 -7.16 11.43 6.08
N ARG A 235 -6.67 11.76 4.87
CA ARG A 235 -6.91 11.04 3.61
C ARG A 235 -5.78 11.26 2.62
N TYR A 236 -5.59 10.27 1.76
CA TYR A 236 -4.52 10.17 0.77
C TYR A 236 -4.96 10.69 -0.61
N ASN A 237 -5.39 11.95 -0.61
CA ASN A 237 -5.96 12.62 -1.78
C ASN A 237 -4.96 12.87 -2.92
N ASN A 238 -3.67 13.03 -2.62
CA ASN A 238 -2.67 13.46 -3.60
C ASN A 238 -1.75 12.33 -4.06
N ALA A 239 -1.52 11.33 -3.21
CA ALA A 239 -0.74 10.13 -3.46
C ALA A 239 -0.87 9.24 -2.22
N MET A 240 -0.49 7.98 -2.31
CA MET A 240 -0.16 7.22 -1.12
C MET A 240 1.14 7.71 -0.48
N PRO A 241 1.26 7.77 0.86
CA PRO A 241 2.52 8.09 1.51
C PRO A 241 3.62 7.10 1.13
N TRP A 242 4.85 7.58 0.96
CA TRP A 242 6.01 6.74 0.64
C TRP A 242 6.25 5.65 1.70
N GLU A 243 5.83 5.88 2.94
CA GLU A 243 5.90 4.89 4.00
C GLU A 243 5.04 3.65 3.70
N TYR A 244 3.91 3.78 2.98
CA TYR A 244 3.11 2.63 2.53
C TYR A 244 3.80 1.87 1.38
N VAL A 245 4.45 2.59 0.46
CA VAL A 245 5.28 1.97 -0.59
C VAL A 245 6.37 1.10 0.04
N ILE A 246 7.10 1.66 1.01
CA ILE A 246 8.16 0.96 1.74
C ILE A 246 7.60 -0.22 2.54
N ALA A 247 6.47 -0.01 3.23
CA ALA A 247 5.86 -1.05 4.04
C ALA A 247 5.51 -2.29 3.21
N LEU A 248 4.89 -2.06 2.04
CA LEU A 248 4.49 -3.12 1.14
C LEU A 248 5.71 -3.93 0.65
N SER A 249 6.76 -3.26 0.22
CA SER A 249 7.99 -3.91 -0.26
C SER A 249 8.74 -4.67 0.82
N ASN A 250 8.73 -4.14 2.04
CA ASN A 250 9.32 -4.83 3.18
C ASN A 250 8.58 -6.12 3.54
N TYR A 251 7.26 -6.19 3.36
CA TYR A 251 6.55 -7.46 3.57
C TYR A 251 7.00 -8.53 2.57
N PHE A 252 7.23 -8.16 1.31
CA PHE A 252 7.45 -9.15 0.26
C PHE A 252 8.91 -9.47 -0.05
N GLY A 253 9.82 -8.50 0.04
CA GLY A 253 11.18 -8.68 -0.51
C GLY A 253 11.20 -8.57 -2.02
N ARG A 254 10.34 -7.71 -2.54
CA ARG A 254 10.07 -7.56 -3.96
C ARG A 254 10.49 -6.18 -4.41
N ASP A 255 10.91 -6.12 -5.66
CA ASP A 255 11.40 -4.90 -6.28
C ASP A 255 10.29 -3.87 -6.36
N ILE A 256 10.68 -2.59 -6.33
CA ILE A 256 9.75 -1.48 -6.51
C ILE A 256 10.03 -0.75 -7.79
N TRP A 257 8.96 -0.34 -8.46
CA TRP A 257 9.01 0.60 -9.55
C TRP A 257 8.28 1.87 -9.16
N ILE A 258 9.05 2.92 -8.93
CA ILE A 258 8.57 4.21 -8.44
C ILE A 258 8.55 5.25 -9.55
N ASN A 259 7.44 5.95 -9.65
CA ASN A 259 7.27 7.10 -10.51
C ASN A 259 7.51 8.35 -9.67
N ILE A 260 8.57 9.09 -9.97
CA ILE A 260 8.85 10.36 -9.32
C ILE A 260 7.89 11.42 -9.89
N PRO A 261 7.18 12.22 -9.06
CA PRO A 261 6.28 13.26 -9.57
C PRO A 261 6.99 14.21 -10.54
N VAL A 262 6.29 14.59 -11.62
CA VAL A 262 6.88 15.38 -12.72
C VAL A 262 7.53 16.70 -12.26
N ALA A 263 6.96 17.33 -11.23
CA ALA A 263 7.41 18.61 -10.69
C ALA A 263 8.35 18.47 -9.48
N ALA A 264 8.73 17.25 -9.08
CA ALA A 264 9.61 17.04 -7.93
C ALA A 264 11.00 17.66 -8.15
N ASP A 265 11.44 18.47 -7.19
CA ASP A 265 12.79 19.03 -7.19
C ASP A 265 13.83 18.01 -6.68
N ASP A 266 15.11 18.34 -6.85
CA ASP A 266 16.21 17.46 -6.44
C ASP A 266 16.23 17.24 -4.90
N ALA A 267 15.72 18.20 -4.11
CA ALA A 267 15.65 18.09 -2.66
C ALA A 267 14.57 17.07 -2.23
N TYR A 268 13.44 17.03 -2.92
CA TYR A 268 12.41 16.01 -2.78
C TYR A 268 12.99 14.62 -3.03
N VAL A 269 13.69 14.45 -4.15
CA VAL A 269 14.28 13.15 -4.53
C VAL A 269 15.37 12.72 -3.55
N THR A 270 16.17 13.67 -3.05
CA THR A 270 17.17 13.41 -2.02
C THR A 270 16.53 12.96 -0.71
N ALA A 271 15.46 13.62 -0.27
CA ALA A 271 14.73 13.24 0.94
C ALA A 271 14.05 11.87 0.79
N LEU A 272 13.51 11.57 -0.39
CA LEU A 272 12.96 10.25 -0.71
C LEU A 272 14.02 9.15 -0.64
N ALA A 273 15.19 9.37 -1.26
CA ALA A 273 16.30 8.43 -1.22
C ALA A 273 16.77 8.16 0.21
N ASN A 274 16.79 9.19 1.08
CA ASN A 274 17.13 9.02 2.50
C ASN A 274 16.06 8.20 3.23
N LEU A 275 14.77 8.50 3.02
CA LEU A 275 13.69 7.72 3.61
C LEU A 275 13.78 6.22 3.23
N MET A 276 14.04 5.93 1.96
CA MET A 276 14.21 4.56 1.48
C MET A 276 15.48 3.91 2.01
N LYS A 277 16.60 4.63 2.07
CA LYS A 277 17.84 4.12 2.67
C LYS A 277 17.63 3.66 4.12
N ASP A 278 16.86 4.43 4.89
CA ASP A 278 16.66 4.20 6.31
C ASP A 278 15.62 3.09 6.60
N ARG A 279 14.64 2.92 5.71
CA ARG A 279 13.45 2.09 6.01
C ARG A 279 13.17 0.96 5.04
N LEU A 280 13.69 1.02 3.80
CA LEU A 280 13.50 -0.04 2.81
C LEU A 280 14.59 -1.11 2.97
N ARG A 281 14.18 -2.37 2.99
CA ARG A 281 15.10 -3.51 3.08
C ARG A 281 16.20 -3.47 1.99
N PRO A 282 17.45 -3.83 2.34
CA PRO A 282 18.62 -3.60 1.49
C PRO A 282 18.67 -4.47 0.23
N ASP A 283 17.93 -5.58 0.21
CA ASP A 283 17.82 -6.57 -0.85
C ASP A 283 16.79 -6.21 -1.94
N VAL A 284 16.00 -5.14 -1.74
CA VAL A 284 15.00 -4.67 -2.71
C VAL A 284 15.63 -3.72 -3.72
N ASN A 285 15.41 -4.01 -5.01
CA ASN A 285 15.81 -3.14 -6.11
C ASN A 285 14.79 -2.04 -6.36
N ILE A 286 15.27 -0.89 -6.83
CA ILE A 286 14.49 0.33 -7.01
C ILE A 286 14.56 0.77 -8.47
N TYR A 287 13.51 0.47 -9.22
CA TYR A 287 13.29 0.99 -10.56
C TYR A 287 12.75 2.43 -10.46
N ILE A 288 13.44 3.38 -11.11
CA ILE A 288 13.14 4.82 -11.00
C ILE A 288 12.71 5.35 -12.36
N GLU A 289 11.48 5.88 -12.43
CA GLU A 289 10.88 6.47 -13.62
C GLU A 289 10.53 7.95 -13.39
N TYR A 290 10.66 8.78 -14.42
CA TYR A 290 10.25 10.19 -14.39
C TYR A 290 8.78 10.36 -14.80
N SER A 291 7.89 10.44 -13.79
CA SER A 291 6.43 10.46 -13.94
C SER A 291 5.90 9.28 -14.77
N ASN A 292 4.63 9.30 -15.20
CA ASN A 292 4.09 8.39 -16.22
C ASN A 292 3.89 9.10 -17.57
N GLU A 293 4.17 8.43 -18.68
CA GLU A 293 3.85 8.88 -20.05
C GLU A 293 4.06 10.37 -20.35
N VAL A 294 5.23 10.90 -19.98
CA VAL A 294 5.61 12.30 -20.31
C VAL A 294 5.74 12.58 -21.83
N TRP A 295 5.51 11.55 -22.65
CA TRP A 295 5.44 11.58 -24.10
C TRP A 295 4.01 11.76 -24.65
N ASN A 296 2.98 11.46 -23.85
CA ASN A 296 1.58 11.46 -24.28
C ASN A 296 0.91 12.80 -23.98
N GLY A 297 0.57 13.54 -25.04
CA GLY A 297 -0.03 14.88 -24.95
C GLY A 297 -1.42 14.93 -24.32
N SER A 298 -2.05 13.79 -24.05
CA SER A 298 -3.33 13.71 -23.34
C SER A 298 -3.18 13.93 -21.83
N PHE A 299 -1.96 13.87 -21.30
CA PHE A 299 -1.70 13.99 -19.86
C PHE A 299 -0.98 15.30 -19.49
N PRO A 300 -1.29 15.91 -18.33
CA PRO A 300 -0.73 17.20 -17.93
C PRO A 300 0.80 17.17 -17.71
N GLN A 301 1.36 16.04 -17.28
CA GLN A 301 2.81 15.90 -17.08
C GLN A 301 3.62 15.98 -18.38
N TYR A 302 3.02 15.65 -19.53
CA TYR A 302 3.63 15.93 -20.82
C TYR A 302 3.85 17.43 -21.00
N GLN A 303 2.83 18.23 -20.69
CA GLN A 303 2.89 19.68 -20.88
C GLN A 303 3.95 20.28 -19.95
N TYR A 304 4.03 19.81 -18.71
CA TYR A 304 5.11 20.20 -17.80
C TYR A 304 6.49 19.91 -18.37
N ASN A 305 6.72 18.69 -18.88
CA ASN A 305 8.00 18.32 -19.48
C ASN A 305 8.33 19.13 -20.74
N TYR A 306 7.31 19.42 -21.56
CA TYR A 306 7.42 20.29 -22.73
C TYR A 306 7.84 21.71 -22.34
N ASP A 307 7.15 22.33 -21.38
CA ASP A 307 7.45 23.70 -20.97
C ASP A 307 8.81 23.80 -20.28
N ALA A 308 9.16 22.80 -19.47
CA ALA A 308 10.46 22.75 -18.81
C ALA A 308 11.61 22.66 -19.83
N VAL A 309 11.51 21.81 -20.86
CA VAL A 309 12.61 21.72 -21.85
C VAL A 309 12.82 23.03 -22.61
N LEU A 310 11.77 23.84 -22.80
CA LEU A 310 11.88 25.14 -23.47
C LEU A 310 12.45 26.24 -22.57
N ASN A 311 12.13 26.22 -21.28
CA ASN A 311 12.31 27.37 -20.40
C ASN A 311 13.32 27.15 -19.26
N ALA A 312 13.63 25.90 -18.88
CA ALA A 312 14.50 25.60 -17.75
C ALA A 312 15.97 25.89 -18.10
N PRO A 313 16.70 26.74 -17.35
CA PRO A 313 18.10 27.07 -17.65
C PRO A 313 19.00 25.83 -17.75
N GLU A 314 18.77 24.82 -16.90
CA GLU A 314 19.52 23.58 -16.84
C GLU A 314 19.41 22.70 -18.09
N ASP A 315 18.38 22.89 -18.93
CA ASP A 315 18.13 22.11 -20.15
C ASP A 315 18.62 22.80 -21.43
N ALA A 316 19.48 23.82 -21.30
CA ALA A 316 20.04 24.53 -22.44
C ALA A 316 20.87 23.62 -23.37
N ASP A 317 21.59 22.65 -22.80
CA ASP A 317 22.30 21.59 -23.53
C ASP A 317 21.34 20.78 -24.42
N ILE A 318 20.20 20.36 -23.88
CA ILE A 318 19.20 19.60 -24.62
C ILE A 318 18.62 20.44 -25.75
N ARG A 319 18.21 21.69 -25.47
CA ARG A 319 17.65 22.60 -26.50
C ARG A 319 18.60 22.81 -27.67
N ASN A 320 19.90 22.90 -27.40
CA ASN A 320 20.93 23.11 -28.41
C ASN A 320 21.36 21.82 -29.13
N SER A 321 21.08 20.65 -28.54
CA SER A 321 21.53 19.36 -29.08
C SER A 321 20.69 18.81 -30.24
N THR A 322 19.50 19.36 -30.48
CA THR A 322 18.60 18.97 -31.57
C THR A 322 17.59 20.08 -31.87
N GLN A 323 17.19 20.22 -33.14
CA GLN A 323 16.16 21.16 -33.56
C GLN A 323 14.73 20.60 -33.42
N TYR A 324 14.58 19.29 -33.20
CA TYR A 324 13.29 18.61 -33.14
C TYR A 324 12.74 18.60 -31.71
N ASP A 325 11.55 19.20 -31.49
CA ASP A 325 10.96 19.41 -30.16
C ASP A 325 10.56 18.11 -29.43
N ASP A 326 10.15 17.09 -30.18
CA ASP A 326 9.91 15.74 -29.67
C ASP A 326 11.16 15.06 -29.11
N ARG A 327 12.31 15.18 -29.79
CA ARG A 327 13.60 14.65 -29.33
C ARG A 327 14.11 15.39 -28.10
N ARG A 328 13.91 16.71 -28.04
CA ARG A 328 14.25 17.51 -26.83
C ARG A 328 13.57 16.94 -25.59
N ARG A 329 12.28 16.62 -25.68
CA ARG A 329 11.51 16.08 -24.55
C ARG A 329 11.95 14.69 -24.12
N ALA A 330 12.22 13.81 -25.08
CA ALA A 330 12.74 12.47 -24.78
C ALA A 330 14.12 12.53 -24.11
N ARG A 331 15.03 13.38 -24.62
CA ARG A 331 16.34 13.62 -24.00
C ARG A 331 16.21 14.22 -22.60
N ARG A 332 15.25 15.13 -22.38
CA ARG A 332 14.95 15.66 -21.03
C ARG A 332 14.47 14.58 -20.08
N THR A 333 13.59 13.69 -20.52
CA THR A 333 13.15 12.54 -19.72
C THR A 333 14.35 11.70 -19.28
N ALA A 334 15.25 11.37 -20.21
CA ALA A 334 16.48 10.65 -19.90
C ALA A 334 17.36 11.43 -18.91
N LYS A 335 17.55 12.74 -19.12
CA LYS A 335 18.33 13.60 -18.21
C LYS A 335 17.78 13.60 -16.79
N ARG A 336 16.46 13.68 -16.61
CA ARG A 336 15.83 13.63 -15.27
C ARG A 336 16.01 12.25 -14.62
N VAL A 337 15.84 11.17 -15.37
CA VAL A 337 16.05 9.81 -14.85
C VAL A 337 17.51 9.58 -14.43
N ILE A 338 18.48 10.03 -15.25
CA ILE A 338 19.92 9.98 -14.90
C ILE A 338 20.17 10.76 -13.61
N ARG A 339 19.61 11.97 -13.51
CA ARG A 339 19.75 12.81 -12.32
C ARG A 339 19.21 12.15 -11.05
N PHE A 340 18.06 11.47 -11.15
CA PHE A 340 17.52 10.70 -10.02
C PHE A 340 18.42 9.53 -9.64
N GLY A 341 18.96 8.83 -10.64
CA GLY A 341 19.98 7.79 -10.43
C GLY A 341 21.15 8.31 -9.62
N GLU A 342 21.77 9.42 -10.02
CA GLU A 342 22.89 10.05 -9.31
C GLU A 342 22.57 10.40 -7.85
N ILE A 343 21.37 10.95 -7.59
CA ILE A 343 20.94 11.29 -6.22
C ILE A 343 20.84 10.02 -5.37
N PHE A 344 20.22 8.97 -5.89
CA PHE A 344 20.13 7.69 -5.19
C PHE A 344 21.52 7.07 -4.99
N GLU A 345 22.43 7.16 -5.96
CA GLU A 345 23.79 6.65 -5.81
C GLU A 345 24.51 7.34 -4.66
N GLN A 346 24.40 8.67 -4.58
CA GLN A 346 25.05 9.47 -3.55
C GLN A 346 24.51 9.14 -2.16
N VAL A 347 23.19 8.99 -2.04
CA VAL A 347 22.56 8.72 -0.74
C VAL A 347 22.80 7.28 -0.28
N MET A 348 22.62 6.31 -1.17
CA MET A 348 22.68 4.88 -0.85
C MET A 348 24.08 4.26 -0.96
N CYS A 349 25.05 4.99 -1.50
CA CYS A 349 26.41 4.49 -1.76
C CYS A 349 26.45 3.23 -2.66
N ASP A 350 25.48 3.09 -3.56
CA ASP A 350 25.43 2.04 -4.57
C ASP A 350 25.49 2.68 -5.97
N LYS A 351 26.16 2.04 -6.92
CA LYS A 351 26.33 2.58 -8.27
C LYS A 351 25.30 1.99 -9.23
N VAL A 352 24.67 2.83 -10.04
CA VAL A 352 23.83 2.43 -11.18
C VAL A 352 24.63 1.53 -12.12
N SER A 353 25.90 1.85 -12.35
CA SER A 353 26.80 1.01 -13.17
C SER A 353 27.06 -0.38 -12.58
N ALA A 354 26.89 -0.57 -11.26
CA ALA A 354 26.96 -1.88 -10.62
C ALA A 354 25.70 -2.71 -10.86
N ARG A 355 24.59 -2.06 -11.24
CA ARG A 355 23.28 -2.66 -11.55
C ARG A 355 22.73 -3.51 -10.39
N ALA A 356 23.20 -3.24 -9.17
CA ALA A 356 22.93 -4.05 -8.00
C ALA A 356 21.56 -3.72 -7.41
N ARG A 357 21.27 -2.44 -7.10
CA ARG A 357 20.01 -2.02 -6.47
C ARG A 357 19.29 -0.88 -7.18
N ILE A 358 20.03 0.16 -7.60
CA ILE A 358 19.44 1.38 -8.18
C ILE A 358 19.27 1.18 -9.69
N ARG A 359 18.03 1.27 -10.17
CA ARG A 359 17.66 0.95 -11.56
C ARG A 359 16.92 2.11 -12.25
N PRO A 360 17.60 3.18 -12.69
CA PRO A 360 16.94 4.25 -13.45
C PRO A 360 16.47 3.73 -14.82
N VAL A 361 15.23 4.02 -15.20
CA VAL A 361 14.61 3.50 -16.42
C VAL A 361 14.13 4.65 -17.32
N PHE A 362 14.57 4.63 -18.57
CA PHE A 362 14.00 5.50 -19.61
C PHE A 362 12.77 4.82 -20.23
N ALA A 363 11.58 5.28 -19.86
CA ALA A 363 10.30 4.78 -20.38
C ALA A 363 9.75 5.67 -21.51
N TRP A 364 9.33 5.06 -22.62
CA TRP A 364 8.74 5.74 -23.78
C TRP A 364 7.74 4.85 -24.54
N GLN A 365 7.08 5.35 -25.59
CA GLN A 365 6.14 4.53 -26.36
C GLN A 365 6.83 3.60 -27.38
N ILE A 366 6.18 2.49 -27.75
CA ILE A 366 6.58 1.57 -28.83
C ILE A 366 5.94 1.92 -30.18
N GLY A 367 6.36 1.27 -31.27
CA GLY A 367 5.78 1.43 -32.61
C GLY A 367 6.44 2.57 -33.39
N GLY A 368 5.67 3.58 -33.82
CA GLY A 368 6.18 4.70 -34.61
C GLY A 368 7.28 5.54 -33.92
N TRP A 369 7.52 5.30 -32.63
CA TRP A 369 8.44 6.05 -31.77
C TRP A 369 9.81 5.37 -31.59
N LEU A 370 10.06 4.22 -32.23
CA LEU A 370 11.35 3.51 -32.16
C LEU A 370 12.58 4.42 -32.38
N PRO A 371 12.58 5.38 -33.33
CA PRO A 371 13.75 6.26 -33.53
C PRO A 371 14.15 7.11 -32.32
N TRP A 372 13.27 7.30 -31.34
CA TRP A 372 13.53 8.13 -30.15
C TRP A 372 14.45 7.41 -29.19
N TYR A 373 14.34 6.09 -29.06
CA TYR A 373 15.26 5.33 -28.22
C TYR A 373 16.69 5.42 -28.74
N THR A 374 16.87 5.25 -30.05
CA THR A 374 18.18 5.41 -30.69
C THR A 374 18.73 6.82 -30.45
N ASP A 375 17.93 7.85 -30.72
CA ASP A 375 18.34 9.24 -30.53
C ASP A 375 18.74 9.56 -29.08
N VAL A 376 17.97 9.07 -28.10
CA VAL A 376 18.27 9.27 -26.68
C VAL A 376 19.53 8.53 -26.27
N LEU A 377 19.70 7.26 -26.66
CA LEU A 377 20.86 6.46 -26.26
C LEU A 377 22.16 6.99 -26.90
N ASP A 378 22.12 7.40 -28.16
CA ASP A 378 23.24 8.07 -28.83
C ASP A 378 23.59 9.40 -28.17
N TRP A 379 22.57 10.17 -27.78
CA TRP A 379 22.76 11.44 -27.06
C TRP A 379 23.37 11.22 -25.67
N ILE A 380 22.90 10.22 -24.91
CA ILE A 380 23.50 9.85 -23.62
C ILE A 380 24.97 9.48 -23.82
N ASN A 381 25.25 8.62 -24.81
CA ASN A 381 26.62 8.20 -25.11
C ASN A 381 27.55 9.37 -25.45
N THR A 382 27.06 10.32 -26.24
CA THR A 382 27.84 11.50 -26.64
C THR A 382 28.03 12.50 -25.49
N THR A 383 27.03 12.64 -24.61
CA THR A 383 27.00 13.69 -23.59
C THR A 383 27.63 13.24 -22.27
N TYR A 384 27.37 11.99 -21.85
CA TYR A 384 27.80 11.44 -20.56
C TYR A 384 28.76 10.26 -20.72
N GLY A 385 28.64 9.48 -21.80
CA GLY A 385 29.35 8.22 -22.01
C GLY A 385 28.41 7.00 -22.03
N PRO A 386 28.93 5.77 -22.01
CA PRO A 386 28.14 4.56 -22.27
C PRO A 386 26.84 4.50 -21.43
N PRO A 387 25.65 4.40 -22.05
CA PRO A 387 24.35 4.47 -21.36
C PRO A 387 24.20 3.53 -20.16
N LYS A 388 24.77 2.31 -20.20
CA LYS A 388 24.76 1.35 -19.08
C LYS A 388 25.37 1.86 -17.78
N ASN A 389 26.16 2.92 -17.83
CA ASN A 389 26.74 3.53 -16.63
C ASN A 389 25.76 4.48 -15.93
N TYR A 390 24.67 4.88 -16.59
CA TYR A 390 23.76 5.94 -16.14
C TYR A 390 22.30 5.50 -16.04
N ILE A 391 21.88 4.51 -16.81
CA ILE A 391 20.55 3.91 -16.75
C ILE A 391 20.63 2.38 -16.72
N TYR A 392 19.66 1.75 -16.09
CA TYR A 392 19.54 0.30 -16.03
C TYR A 392 18.91 -0.26 -17.31
N GLY A 393 17.85 0.37 -17.80
CA GLY A 393 17.11 -0.14 -18.96
C GLY A 393 16.30 0.91 -19.68
N ILE A 394 15.82 0.51 -20.86
CA ILE A 394 14.77 1.22 -21.59
C ILE A 394 13.47 0.44 -21.44
N ALA A 395 12.34 1.15 -21.37
CA ALA A 395 11.04 0.52 -21.20
C ALA A 395 10.02 1.00 -22.22
N SER A 396 9.14 0.08 -22.62
CA SER A 396 8.04 0.32 -23.57
C SER A 396 6.68 -0.13 -23.02
N ALA A 397 5.58 0.28 -23.65
CA ALA A 397 4.21 -0.16 -23.32
C ALA A 397 3.50 -0.88 -24.47
N PRO A 398 3.85 -2.16 -24.77
CA PRO A 398 3.20 -2.95 -25.80
C PRO A 398 1.86 -3.52 -25.30
N TYR A 399 0.82 -2.68 -25.30
CA TYR A 399 -0.55 -3.17 -25.15
C TYR A 399 -0.96 -4.01 -26.36
N PHE A 400 -1.86 -4.97 -26.14
CA PHE A 400 -2.47 -5.75 -27.21
C PHE A 400 -3.99 -5.58 -27.21
N ASN A 401 -4.53 -5.17 -28.36
CA ASN A 401 -5.91 -4.72 -28.50
C ASN A 401 -6.69 -5.48 -29.58
N ASP A 402 -7.96 -5.17 -29.70
CA ASP A 402 -8.90 -5.82 -30.62
C ASP A 402 -8.80 -5.35 -32.08
N GLY A 403 -7.76 -4.59 -32.45
CA GLY A 403 -7.45 -4.22 -33.85
C GLY A 403 -8.55 -3.41 -34.55
N GLY A 404 -9.49 -2.83 -33.79
CA GLY A 404 -10.64 -2.09 -34.34
C GLY A 404 -11.88 -2.93 -34.61
N PHE A 405 -11.99 -4.13 -34.01
CA PHE A 405 -13.16 -5.00 -33.87
C PHE A 405 -14.36 -4.79 -34.82
N GLY A 406 -14.83 -5.88 -35.45
CA GLY A 406 -16.11 -5.91 -36.12
C GLY A 406 -17.26 -5.59 -35.18
N SER A 407 -18.27 -4.85 -35.66
CA SER A 407 -19.45 -4.47 -34.87
C SER A 407 -20.29 -5.66 -34.37
N SER A 408 -20.07 -6.85 -34.93
CA SER A 408 -20.74 -8.11 -34.60
C SER A 408 -19.78 -9.19 -34.11
N ASP A 409 -18.51 -8.87 -33.87
CA ASP A 409 -17.53 -9.86 -33.41
C ASP A 409 -17.94 -10.41 -32.04
N THR A 410 -17.84 -11.72 -31.89
CA THR A 410 -18.07 -12.42 -30.63
C THR A 410 -16.94 -12.15 -29.64
N PRO A 411 -17.15 -12.37 -28.32
CA PRO A 411 -16.07 -12.29 -27.34
C PRO A 411 -14.83 -13.12 -27.72
N GLN A 412 -15.00 -14.33 -28.24
CA GLN A 412 -13.90 -15.20 -28.69
C GLN A 412 -13.13 -14.64 -29.91
N GLN A 413 -13.85 -14.02 -30.85
CA GLN A 413 -13.23 -13.36 -32.00
C GLN A 413 -12.41 -12.16 -31.55
N ILE A 414 -12.93 -11.36 -30.60
CA ILE A 414 -12.22 -10.24 -29.98
C ILE A 414 -10.94 -10.71 -29.29
N VAL A 415 -10.99 -11.82 -28.53
CA VAL A 415 -9.77 -12.41 -27.93
C VAL A 415 -8.76 -12.87 -28.98
N SER A 416 -9.25 -13.41 -30.09
CA SER A 416 -8.37 -13.84 -31.19
C SER A 416 -7.69 -12.64 -31.87
N LEU A 417 -8.40 -11.53 -32.05
CA LEU A 417 -7.84 -10.26 -32.55
C LEU A 417 -6.78 -9.70 -31.60
N MET A 418 -7.03 -9.78 -30.28
CA MET A 418 -6.05 -9.43 -29.25
C MET A 418 -4.75 -10.22 -29.38
N SER A 419 -4.82 -11.54 -29.61
CA SER A 419 -3.62 -12.35 -29.88
C SER A 419 -2.92 -11.92 -31.18
N SER A 420 -3.66 -11.71 -32.27
CA SER A 420 -3.06 -11.25 -33.54
C SER A 420 -2.40 -9.87 -33.43
N ASN A 421 -2.95 -8.97 -32.61
CA ASN A 421 -2.31 -7.68 -32.34
C ASN A 421 -1.05 -7.83 -31.49
N SER A 422 -1.02 -8.76 -30.52
CA SER A 422 0.20 -9.12 -29.80
C SER A 422 1.29 -9.60 -30.75
N ASP A 423 0.95 -10.48 -31.70
CA ASP A 423 1.90 -10.97 -32.72
C ASP A 423 2.48 -9.82 -33.55
N ALA A 424 1.65 -8.83 -33.90
CA ALA A 424 2.08 -7.67 -34.66
C ALA A 424 3.08 -6.77 -33.89
N ASN A 425 3.14 -6.86 -32.56
CA ASN A 425 4.07 -6.08 -31.73
C ASN A 425 5.48 -6.72 -31.65
N VAL A 426 5.64 -7.99 -32.02
CA VAL A 426 6.88 -8.77 -31.80
C VAL A 426 8.10 -8.11 -32.44
N ASP A 427 7.99 -7.63 -33.68
CA ASP A 427 9.12 -7.01 -34.39
C ASP A 427 9.61 -5.73 -33.70
N ALA A 428 8.68 -4.92 -33.18
CA ALA A 428 9.02 -3.70 -32.45
C ALA A 428 9.63 -4.01 -31.08
N ILE A 429 9.11 -5.02 -30.38
CA ILE A 429 9.66 -5.52 -29.11
C ILE A 429 11.10 -6.01 -29.33
N LYS A 430 11.32 -6.84 -30.35
CA LYS A 430 12.64 -7.34 -30.72
C LYS A 430 13.62 -6.21 -31.05
N THR A 431 13.18 -5.22 -31.82
CA THR A 431 14.03 -4.08 -32.18
C THR A 431 14.53 -3.33 -30.93
N LEU A 432 13.68 -3.14 -29.92
CA LEU A 432 14.07 -2.51 -28.67
C LEU A 432 14.96 -3.42 -27.81
N ALA A 433 14.71 -4.72 -27.78
CA ALA A 433 15.56 -5.69 -27.09
C ALA A 433 16.99 -5.70 -27.67
N GLU A 434 17.11 -5.72 -28.99
CA GLU A 434 18.40 -5.62 -29.71
C GLU A 434 19.10 -4.29 -29.45
N LEU A 435 18.35 -3.19 -29.45
CA LEU A 435 18.90 -1.87 -29.13
C LEU A 435 19.39 -1.79 -27.68
N ALA A 436 18.64 -2.35 -26.72
CA ALA A 436 19.07 -2.41 -25.32
C ALA A 436 20.37 -3.21 -25.18
N ASP A 437 20.46 -4.37 -25.84
CA ASP A 437 21.65 -5.24 -25.81
C ASP A 437 22.91 -4.54 -26.33
N GLN A 438 22.79 -3.79 -27.44
CA GLN A 438 23.90 -3.01 -28.02
C GLN A 438 24.55 -2.05 -27.01
N TRP A 439 23.77 -1.55 -26.05
CA TRP A 439 24.23 -0.62 -25.03
C TRP A 439 24.51 -1.27 -23.67
N GLY A 440 24.36 -2.59 -23.55
CA GLY A 440 24.49 -3.31 -22.27
C GLY A 440 23.38 -2.98 -21.28
N LEU A 441 22.19 -2.68 -21.80
CA LEU A 441 20.96 -2.40 -21.06
C LEU A 441 20.01 -3.60 -21.11
N VAL A 442 18.95 -3.54 -20.31
CA VAL A 442 17.81 -4.45 -20.42
C VAL A 442 16.62 -3.73 -21.06
N HIS A 443 15.76 -4.50 -21.74
CA HIS A 443 14.48 -4.04 -22.22
C HIS A 443 13.38 -4.46 -21.24
N LEU A 444 12.54 -3.50 -20.87
CA LEU A 444 11.51 -3.65 -19.85
C LEU A 444 10.14 -3.25 -20.41
N GLN A 445 9.07 -3.75 -19.80
CA GLN A 445 7.74 -3.22 -20.00
C GLN A 445 7.31 -2.47 -18.73
N TYR A 446 7.07 -1.16 -18.86
CA TYR A 446 6.63 -0.34 -17.73
C TYR A 446 5.12 -0.51 -17.47
N GLU A 447 4.35 -0.84 -18.50
CA GLU A 447 2.94 -1.26 -18.39
C GLU A 447 2.49 -1.99 -19.65
N GLY A 448 1.45 -2.80 -19.53
CA GLY A 448 0.85 -3.50 -20.66
C GLY A 448 -0.21 -4.51 -20.20
N GLY A 449 -0.81 -5.18 -21.17
CA GLY A 449 -1.95 -6.06 -20.97
C GLY A 449 -2.98 -5.91 -22.09
N PRO A 450 -4.13 -6.60 -21.99
CA PRO A 450 -5.24 -6.41 -22.90
C PRO A 450 -5.74 -4.97 -22.84
N ASP A 451 -5.80 -4.29 -23.99
CA ASP A 451 -6.38 -2.95 -24.13
C ASP A 451 -7.37 -2.90 -25.29
N ASN A 452 -8.50 -3.58 -25.13
CA ASN A 452 -9.65 -3.36 -25.99
C ASN A 452 -10.53 -2.21 -25.46
N GLY A 453 -9.91 -1.16 -24.93
CA GLY A 453 -10.51 0.10 -24.49
C GLY A 453 -10.62 1.13 -25.62
N GLY A 454 -10.62 2.43 -25.31
CA GLY A 454 -10.61 3.50 -26.33
C GLY A 454 -11.86 4.39 -26.39
N GLY A 455 -12.77 4.28 -25.42
CA GLY A 455 -13.90 5.20 -25.24
C GLY A 455 -15.11 4.93 -26.15
N ASN A 456 -15.01 3.95 -27.04
CA ASN A 456 -16.05 3.61 -28.01
C ASN A 456 -17.15 2.71 -27.39
N THR A 457 -18.42 3.00 -27.70
CA THR A 457 -19.59 2.22 -27.25
C THR A 457 -20.01 1.11 -28.22
N SER A 458 -19.43 1.06 -29.42
CA SER A 458 -19.69 -0.01 -30.40
C SER A 458 -19.22 -1.36 -29.86
N ASN A 459 -20.06 -2.39 -30.00
CA ASN A 459 -19.83 -3.76 -29.54
C ASN A 459 -19.34 -3.88 -28.06
N LEU A 460 -19.65 -2.87 -27.23
CA LEU A 460 -19.06 -2.72 -25.89
C LEU A 460 -19.29 -3.93 -24.98
N ALA A 461 -20.50 -4.49 -24.99
CA ALA A 461 -20.85 -5.65 -24.17
C ALA A 461 -19.96 -6.87 -24.48
N ASN A 462 -19.70 -7.15 -25.76
CA ASN A 462 -18.83 -8.27 -26.14
C ASN A 462 -17.35 -7.97 -25.85
N ARG A 463 -16.91 -6.71 -26.00
CA ARG A 463 -15.55 -6.28 -25.65
C ARG A 463 -15.27 -6.45 -24.15
N ILE A 464 -16.20 -6.07 -23.29
CA ILE A 464 -16.09 -6.32 -21.85
C ILE A 464 -16.14 -7.81 -21.55
N THR A 465 -17.08 -8.54 -22.15
CA THR A 465 -17.21 -10.00 -21.95
C THR A 465 -15.93 -10.75 -22.37
N ALA A 466 -15.24 -10.31 -23.44
CA ALA A 466 -13.98 -10.88 -23.89
C ALA A 466 -12.88 -10.88 -22.81
N ASN A 467 -12.96 -10.00 -21.81
CA ASN A 467 -12.01 -9.93 -20.70
C ASN A 467 -12.33 -10.89 -19.53
N ARG A 468 -13.47 -11.58 -19.58
CA ARG A 468 -13.97 -12.50 -18.53
C ARG A 468 -14.08 -13.95 -18.98
N ILE A 469 -14.03 -14.22 -20.28
CA ILE A 469 -14.08 -15.60 -20.79
C ILE A 469 -12.74 -16.32 -20.61
N PRO A 470 -12.72 -17.66 -20.44
CA PRO A 470 -11.49 -18.42 -20.24
C PRO A 470 -10.42 -18.22 -21.33
N GLU A 471 -10.82 -17.95 -22.58
CA GLU A 471 -9.93 -17.77 -23.72
C GLU A 471 -8.96 -16.59 -23.55
N VAL A 472 -9.32 -15.56 -22.77
CA VAL A 472 -8.41 -14.43 -22.49
C VAL A 472 -7.17 -14.87 -21.71
N LYS A 473 -7.28 -15.95 -20.92
CA LYS A 473 -6.13 -16.55 -20.24
C LYS A 473 -5.06 -16.94 -21.26
N THR A 474 -5.47 -17.59 -22.34
CA THR A 474 -4.58 -18.01 -23.43
C THR A 474 -3.96 -16.81 -24.13
N ALA A 475 -4.71 -15.73 -24.39
CA ALA A 475 -4.18 -14.53 -25.01
C ALA A 475 -3.14 -13.81 -24.12
N VAL A 476 -3.37 -13.73 -22.81
CA VAL A 476 -2.40 -13.16 -21.86
C VAL A 476 -1.13 -14.03 -21.78
N ILE A 477 -1.27 -15.35 -21.69
CA ILE A 477 -0.11 -16.26 -21.73
C ILE A 477 0.66 -16.09 -23.03
N HIS A 478 -0.03 -16.07 -24.17
CA HIS A 478 0.58 -15.90 -25.48
C HIS A 478 1.37 -14.58 -25.58
N ASN A 479 0.79 -13.45 -25.15
CA ASN A 479 1.48 -12.16 -25.17
C ASN A 479 2.79 -12.17 -24.39
N TYR A 480 2.81 -12.78 -23.20
CA TYR A 480 3.99 -12.75 -22.34
C TYR A 480 4.96 -13.91 -22.58
N ALA A 481 4.46 -15.15 -22.58
CA ALA A 481 5.30 -16.32 -22.79
C ALA A 481 5.87 -16.34 -24.20
N ASP A 482 5.03 -16.19 -25.21
CA ASP A 482 5.44 -16.39 -26.61
C ASP A 482 6.05 -15.11 -27.20
N ASN A 483 5.40 -13.96 -26.99
CA ASN A 483 5.75 -12.72 -27.69
C ASN A 483 6.71 -11.80 -26.90
N TRP A 484 6.85 -11.99 -25.59
CA TRP A 484 7.76 -11.19 -24.76
C TRP A 484 8.99 -11.97 -24.26
N PHE A 485 8.81 -13.12 -23.57
CA PHE A 485 9.92 -13.84 -22.93
C PHE A 485 10.58 -14.94 -23.77
N SER A 486 9.86 -15.59 -24.68
CA SER A 486 10.39 -16.74 -25.41
C SER A 486 11.17 -16.36 -26.66
N ALA A 487 12.35 -16.96 -26.79
CA ALA A 487 13.20 -16.91 -27.97
C ALA A 487 12.78 -17.90 -29.10
N THR A 488 11.64 -18.60 -28.99
CA THR A 488 11.30 -19.70 -29.93
C THR A 488 9.90 -19.65 -30.55
N ALA A 489 9.05 -18.68 -30.19
CA ALA A 489 7.77 -18.54 -30.87
C ALA A 489 7.98 -17.88 -32.25
N ASN A 490 7.55 -18.57 -33.32
CA ASN A 490 7.44 -18.06 -34.70
C ASN A 490 8.73 -17.78 -35.50
N GLY A 491 9.92 -18.14 -35.00
CA GLY A 491 11.19 -18.00 -35.77
C GLY A 491 11.74 -16.57 -35.90
N ASN A 492 11.07 -15.59 -35.28
CA ASN A 492 11.42 -14.16 -35.27
C ASN A 492 11.78 -13.64 -33.87
N ALA A 493 12.15 -14.51 -32.95
CA ALA A 493 12.00 -14.21 -31.53
C ALA A 493 12.88 -13.06 -30.98
N PRO A 494 12.43 -12.38 -29.90
CA PRO A 494 13.16 -11.30 -29.25
C PRO A 494 14.52 -11.75 -28.67
N VAL A 495 15.50 -10.84 -28.65
CA VAL A 495 16.78 -11.06 -27.98
C VAL A 495 16.56 -11.16 -26.46
N GLY A 496 17.31 -12.03 -25.79
CA GLY A 496 17.16 -12.37 -24.36
C GLY A 496 17.38 -11.25 -23.33
N THR A 497 17.32 -9.98 -23.75
CA THR A 497 17.39 -8.78 -22.91
C THR A 497 16.02 -8.31 -22.41
N ASN A 498 14.91 -8.91 -22.87
CA ASN A 498 13.59 -8.74 -22.28
C ASN A 498 13.57 -9.29 -20.85
N ASP A 499 13.46 -8.39 -19.87
CA ASP A 499 13.63 -8.72 -18.45
C ASP A 499 12.31 -8.67 -17.68
N LEU A 500 11.91 -7.53 -17.14
CA LEU A 500 10.68 -7.39 -16.36
C LEU A 500 9.52 -6.90 -17.24
N ALA A 501 8.35 -7.53 -17.11
CA ALA A 501 7.10 -7.01 -17.65
C ALA A 501 6.10 -6.65 -16.55
N ASN A 502 5.75 -5.37 -16.43
CA ASN A 502 4.69 -4.93 -15.53
C ASN A 502 3.33 -5.04 -16.22
N TYR A 503 2.44 -5.84 -15.64
CA TYR A 503 1.02 -5.82 -15.97
C TYR A 503 0.38 -4.54 -15.43
N PHE A 504 -0.54 -3.93 -16.17
CA PHE A 504 -1.04 -2.58 -15.89
C PHE A 504 -1.50 -2.37 -14.44
N VAL A 505 -2.46 -3.17 -13.95
CA VAL A 505 -2.93 -3.06 -12.56
C VAL A 505 -3.43 -4.39 -12.01
N LEU A 506 -3.24 -4.63 -10.71
CA LEU A 506 -3.72 -5.84 -10.03
C LEU A 506 -5.24 -5.95 -10.09
N ALA A 507 -5.94 -4.93 -9.60
CA ALA A 507 -7.39 -4.89 -9.54
C ALA A 507 -7.89 -3.63 -10.24
N GLY A 508 -8.88 -3.77 -11.13
CA GLY A 508 -9.42 -2.64 -11.87
C GLY A 508 -10.77 -2.94 -12.51
N ASN A 509 -11.59 -1.90 -12.64
CA ASN A 509 -12.90 -1.99 -13.27
C ASN A 509 -12.81 -2.17 -14.77
N VAL A 510 -13.89 -2.71 -15.32
CA VAL A 510 -14.15 -2.71 -16.77
C VAL A 510 -14.96 -1.49 -17.16
N SER A 511 -14.62 -0.90 -18.30
CA SER A 511 -15.37 0.21 -18.91
C SER A 511 -15.08 0.30 -20.41
N ARG A 512 -15.77 1.20 -21.11
CA ARG A 512 -15.45 1.58 -22.50
C ARG A 512 -14.03 2.14 -22.66
N TYR A 513 -13.44 2.67 -21.58
CA TYR A 513 -12.11 3.26 -21.62
C TYR A 513 -11.01 2.20 -21.50
N GLY A 514 -11.27 1.09 -20.81
CA GLY A 514 -10.29 0.03 -20.61
C GLY A 514 -10.77 -1.07 -19.67
N CYS A 515 -10.13 -2.24 -19.79
CA CYS A 515 -10.37 -3.43 -18.97
C CYS A 515 -9.03 -3.96 -18.42
N TRP A 516 -8.22 -3.08 -17.84
CA TRP A 516 -6.79 -3.34 -17.62
C TRP A 516 -6.43 -4.10 -16.32
N GLY A 517 -7.40 -4.36 -15.43
CA GLY A 517 -7.16 -5.11 -14.19
C GLY A 517 -6.85 -6.58 -14.43
N ALA A 518 -5.91 -7.17 -13.67
CA ALA A 518 -5.70 -8.62 -13.68
C ALA A 518 -6.90 -9.36 -13.07
N THR A 519 -7.56 -8.73 -12.09
CA THR A 519 -8.85 -9.13 -11.54
C THR A 519 -9.77 -7.91 -11.36
N GLU A 520 -11.06 -8.15 -11.16
CA GLU A 520 -12.01 -7.14 -10.66
C GLU A 520 -12.23 -7.27 -9.14
N ASP A 521 -11.88 -8.42 -8.55
CA ASP A 521 -12.06 -8.71 -7.13
C ASP A 521 -10.86 -9.51 -6.58
N ILE A 522 -10.22 -8.97 -5.54
CA ILE A 522 -9.08 -9.63 -4.88
C ILE A 522 -9.50 -10.59 -3.77
N ASN A 523 -10.74 -10.52 -3.29
CA ASN A 523 -11.19 -11.25 -2.10
C ASN A 523 -11.24 -12.78 -2.32
N TYR A 524 -11.30 -13.22 -3.58
CA TYR A 524 -11.40 -14.64 -3.93
C TYR A 524 -10.10 -15.25 -4.47
N LEU A 525 -9.03 -14.45 -4.62
CA LEU A 525 -7.79 -14.89 -5.25
C LEU A 525 -6.96 -15.85 -4.38
N SER A 526 -7.20 -15.88 -3.07
CA SER A 526 -6.49 -16.75 -2.14
C SER A 526 -6.93 -18.22 -2.21
N ASP A 527 -7.99 -18.53 -2.96
CA ASP A 527 -8.47 -19.88 -3.22
C ASP A 527 -8.22 -20.23 -4.70
N PRO A 528 -7.30 -21.16 -5.01
CA PRO A 528 -6.98 -21.53 -6.38
C PRO A 528 -8.18 -22.08 -7.16
N ASN A 529 -9.21 -22.59 -6.48
CA ASN A 529 -10.43 -23.06 -7.14
C ASN A 529 -11.30 -21.93 -7.70
N ASN A 530 -11.11 -20.69 -7.23
CA ASN A 530 -11.86 -19.51 -7.64
C ASN A 530 -11.20 -18.73 -8.78
N LEU A 531 -10.00 -19.11 -9.23
CA LEU A 531 -9.25 -18.41 -10.28
C LEU A 531 -9.95 -18.44 -11.64
N SER A 532 -10.88 -19.36 -11.86
CA SER A 532 -11.72 -19.42 -13.07
C SER A 532 -12.53 -18.14 -13.30
N ASN A 533 -12.83 -17.37 -12.24
CA ASN A 533 -13.52 -16.09 -12.31
C ASN A 533 -12.58 -14.90 -12.56
N ALA A 534 -11.26 -15.13 -12.58
CA ALA A 534 -10.23 -14.12 -12.82
C ALA A 534 -9.20 -14.63 -13.86
N PRO A 535 -9.62 -14.91 -15.12
CA PRO A 535 -8.78 -15.61 -16.10
C PRO A 535 -7.47 -14.88 -16.46
N LYS A 536 -7.45 -13.54 -16.32
CA LYS A 536 -6.23 -12.75 -16.54
C LYS A 536 -5.25 -12.91 -15.38
N TYR A 537 -5.70 -12.88 -14.12
CA TYR A 537 -4.86 -13.19 -12.96
C TYR A 537 -4.38 -14.65 -12.99
N ASP A 538 -5.25 -15.59 -13.37
CA ASP A 538 -4.88 -17.00 -13.56
C ASP A 538 -3.78 -17.16 -14.63
N ALA A 539 -3.84 -16.42 -15.74
CA ALA A 539 -2.73 -16.39 -16.70
C ALA A 539 -1.40 -15.93 -16.07
N LEU A 540 -1.43 -14.89 -15.23
CA LEU A 540 -0.25 -14.38 -14.53
C LEU A 540 0.28 -15.39 -13.49
N CYS A 541 -0.61 -16.11 -12.82
CA CYS A 541 -0.26 -17.24 -11.96
C CYS A 541 0.50 -18.34 -12.73
N VAL A 542 0.00 -18.72 -13.91
CA VAL A 542 0.67 -19.71 -14.78
C VAL A 542 2.03 -19.18 -15.26
N LEU A 543 2.09 -17.93 -15.71
CA LEU A 543 3.32 -17.30 -16.19
C LEU A 543 4.40 -17.20 -15.11
N THR A 544 4.03 -17.07 -13.85
CA THR A 544 4.98 -16.92 -12.74
C THR A 544 5.31 -18.25 -12.06
N GLY A 545 4.40 -19.23 -12.13
CA GLY A 545 4.50 -20.49 -11.39
C GLY A 545 4.36 -20.30 -9.87
N LYS A 546 3.67 -19.24 -9.43
CA LYS A 546 3.64 -18.79 -8.02
C LYS A 546 2.29 -18.91 -7.32
N CYS A 547 1.27 -19.47 -7.98
CA CYS A 547 -0.02 -19.72 -7.38
C CYS A 547 -0.33 -21.21 -7.28
N GLY A 548 -1.18 -21.57 -6.33
CA GLY A 548 -1.60 -22.94 -6.04
C GLY A 548 -0.58 -23.70 -5.19
N ASN A 549 -1.09 -24.45 -4.21
CA ASN A 549 -0.30 -25.14 -3.20
C ASN A 549 0.72 -24.21 -2.50
N GLU A 550 0.31 -22.99 -2.17
CA GLU A 550 1.11 -22.12 -1.31
C GLU A 550 1.18 -22.70 0.13
N PRO A 551 2.24 -22.39 0.89
CA PRO A 551 2.34 -22.84 2.27
C PRO A 551 1.22 -22.21 3.12
N VAL A 552 0.86 -22.89 4.20
CA VAL A 552 -0.02 -22.40 5.24
C VAL A 552 0.83 -21.98 6.44
N VAL A 553 0.51 -20.84 7.05
CA VAL A 553 1.16 -20.32 8.25
C VAL A 553 0.12 -19.82 9.23
N SER A 554 0.38 -19.99 10.51
CA SER A 554 -0.43 -19.43 11.58
C SER A 554 0.45 -18.97 12.74
N LEU A 555 0.25 -17.72 13.18
CA LEU A 555 0.84 -17.22 14.41
C LEU A 555 0.24 -17.96 15.61
N THR A 556 1.11 -18.44 16.50
CA THR A 556 0.73 -19.22 17.69
C THR A 556 0.97 -18.46 19.00
N ALA A 557 1.94 -17.52 19.01
CA ALA A 557 2.21 -16.65 20.14
C ALA A 557 2.96 -15.37 19.70
N PRO A 558 2.82 -14.27 20.45
CA PRO A 558 1.81 -14.03 21.48
C PRO A 558 0.42 -13.89 20.85
N ALA A 559 -0.66 -14.15 21.59
CA ALA A 559 -2.02 -13.95 21.09
C ALA A 559 -2.33 -12.45 20.92
N THR A 560 -3.28 -12.12 20.05
CA THR A 560 -3.80 -10.75 19.92
C THR A 560 -4.25 -10.20 21.28
N MET A 561 -3.98 -8.92 21.53
CA MET A 561 -4.15 -8.19 22.79
C MET A 561 -3.26 -8.66 23.95
N THR A 562 -2.23 -9.45 23.70
CA THR A 562 -1.21 -9.71 24.73
C THR A 562 -0.47 -8.41 25.05
N GLN A 563 -0.41 -8.08 26.35
CA GLN A 563 0.42 -6.99 26.83
C GLN A 563 1.89 -7.41 26.87
N VAL A 564 2.74 -6.61 26.24
CA VAL A 564 4.19 -6.79 26.22
C VAL A 564 4.87 -5.51 26.70
N VAL A 565 6.06 -5.63 27.27
CA VAL A 565 6.75 -4.50 27.88
C VAL A 565 7.83 -3.97 26.94
N LYS A 566 7.80 -2.67 26.66
CA LYS A 566 8.85 -1.97 25.91
C LYS A 566 10.24 -2.27 26.49
N GLY A 567 11.19 -2.59 25.62
CA GLY A 567 12.57 -2.92 25.98
C GLY A 567 12.77 -4.34 26.55
N GLN A 568 11.71 -5.15 26.68
CA GLN A 568 11.82 -6.55 27.10
C GLN A 568 11.68 -7.50 25.91
N PRO A 569 12.43 -8.62 25.86
CA PRO A 569 12.30 -9.59 24.78
C PRO A 569 10.94 -10.29 24.81
N VAL A 570 10.34 -10.41 23.63
CA VAL A 570 9.09 -11.11 23.33
C VAL A 570 9.41 -12.16 22.28
N THR A 571 8.98 -13.41 22.48
CA THR A 571 9.10 -14.46 21.47
C THR A 571 7.82 -14.52 20.65
N ILE A 572 7.97 -14.38 19.34
CA ILE A 572 6.93 -14.58 18.33
C ILE A 572 7.10 -15.99 17.77
N SER A 573 6.02 -16.77 17.70
CA SER A 573 6.07 -18.16 17.26
C SER A 573 4.99 -18.44 16.21
N ALA A 574 5.30 -19.29 15.23
CA ALA A 574 4.37 -19.70 14.19
C ALA A 574 4.43 -21.20 13.90
N SER A 575 3.31 -21.78 13.49
CA SER A 575 3.26 -23.06 12.80
C SER A 575 3.19 -22.81 11.29
N ALA A 576 3.85 -23.66 10.50
CA ALA A 576 3.74 -23.61 9.05
C ALA A 576 3.85 -25.01 8.45
N SER A 577 3.12 -25.24 7.36
CA SER A 577 3.12 -26.50 6.60
C SER A 577 2.90 -26.22 5.13
N ASP A 578 3.47 -27.04 4.27
CA ASP A 578 3.30 -26.93 2.83
C ASP A 578 2.52 -28.13 2.26
N PRO A 579 1.47 -27.92 1.42
CA PRO A 579 0.66 -29.01 0.90
C PRO A 579 1.36 -29.95 -0.10
N ASP A 580 2.30 -29.46 -0.90
CA ASP A 580 2.95 -30.24 -1.97
C ASP A 580 4.48 -30.36 -1.85
N GLY A 581 5.06 -29.74 -0.82
CA GLY A 581 6.49 -29.77 -0.54
C GLY A 581 6.83 -29.52 0.91
N ALA A 582 7.75 -28.59 1.15
CA ALA A 582 8.25 -28.22 2.46
C ALA A 582 8.34 -26.70 2.61
N VAL A 583 8.09 -26.23 3.82
CA VAL A 583 8.37 -24.84 4.19
C VAL A 583 9.88 -24.64 4.24
N ALA A 584 10.39 -23.70 3.45
CA ALA A 584 11.80 -23.34 3.44
C ALA A 584 12.17 -22.49 4.66
N TYR A 585 11.33 -21.50 4.99
CA TYR A 585 11.47 -20.65 6.17
C TYR A 585 10.20 -19.85 6.47
N VAL A 586 10.12 -19.29 7.68
CA VAL A 586 9.08 -18.33 8.09
C VAL A 586 9.74 -16.99 8.42
N GLU A 587 9.31 -15.92 7.74
CA GLU A 587 9.68 -14.55 8.07
C GLU A 587 8.72 -13.95 9.11
N PHE A 588 9.26 -13.21 10.07
CA PHE A 588 8.51 -12.53 11.12
C PHE A 588 8.68 -11.01 11.01
N PHE A 589 7.59 -10.27 11.25
CA PHE A 589 7.56 -8.81 11.16
C PHE A 589 6.97 -8.18 12.42
N ALA A 590 7.44 -6.97 12.74
CA ALA A 590 6.76 -6.03 13.64
C ALA A 590 6.48 -4.74 12.85
N GLY A 591 5.21 -4.34 12.78
CA GLY A 591 4.74 -3.32 11.86
C GLY A 591 5.05 -3.75 10.43
N TYR A 592 5.84 -2.96 9.71
CA TYR A 592 6.37 -3.29 8.38
C TYR A 592 7.88 -3.59 8.38
N ARG A 593 8.48 -3.78 9.55
CA ARG A 593 9.90 -4.11 9.67
C ARG A 593 10.09 -5.62 9.74
N LEU A 594 10.93 -6.16 8.86
CA LEU A 594 11.39 -7.55 8.97
C LEU A 594 12.26 -7.68 10.23
N LEU A 595 11.91 -8.65 11.07
CA LEU A 595 12.68 -9.01 12.26
C LEU A 595 13.75 -10.05 11.93
N GLY A 596 13.38 -11.02 11.09
CA GLY A 596 14.25 -12.09 10.64
C GLY A 596 13.45 -13.24 10.03
N ALA A 597 14.15 -14.32 9.71
CA ALA A 597 13.57 -15.56 9.21
C ALA A 597 14.08 -16.74 10.04
N ASP A 598 13.21 -17.73 10.25
CA ASP A 598 13.55 -19.01 10.87
C ASP A 598 13.31 -20.14 9.87
N SER A 599 14.35 -20.94 9.60
CA SER A 599 14.30 -22.07 8.65
C SER A 599 14.16 -23.42 9.34
N THR A 600 13.93 -23.49 10.66
CA THR A 600 13.82 -24.74 11.40
C THR A 600 12.62 -24.74 12.34
N ALA A 601 11.68 -25.66 12.13
CA ALA A 601 10.54 -25.83 13.04
C ALA A 601 11.01 -26.33 14.44
N PRO A 602 10.41 -25.86 15.55
CA PRO A 602 9.32 -24.87 15.63
C PRO A 602 9.80 -23.44 15.33
N TYR A 603 9.11 -22.77 14.41
CA TYR A 603 9.52 -21.46 13.92
C TYR A 603 9.28 -20.37 14.97
N SER A 604 10.32 -19.61 15.30
CA SER A 604 10.21 -18.52 16.27
C SER A 604 11.19 -17.38 16.04
N MET A 605 10.83 -16.20 16.52
CA MET A 605 11.70 -15.02 16.50
C MET A 605 11.59 -14.21 17.78
N ASN A 606 12.74 -13.85 18.36
CA ASN A 606 12.80 -12.90 19.46
C ASN A 606 12.77 -11.47 18.94
N TRP A 607 11.91 -10.66 19.54
CA TRP A 607 11.72 -9.25 19.22
C TRP A 607 11.73 -8.43 20.50
N VAL A 608 12.31 -7.23 20.43
CA VAL A 608 12.27 -6.26 21.54
C VAL A 608 11.50 -5.03 21.03
N PRO A 609 10.28 -4.77 21.53
CA PRO A 609 9.55 -3.56 21.20
C PRO A 609 10.29 -2.31 21.70
N ASP A 610 10.36 -1.29 20.86
CA ASP A 610 11.02 -0.01 21.14
C ASP A 610 10.03 1.15 21.36
N THR A 611 8.78 1.01 20.91
CA THR A 611 7.70 2.00 21.09
C THR A 611 6.50 1.41 21.80
N THR A 612 5.85 2.20 22.67
CA THR A 612 4.58 1.84 23.30
C THR A 612 3.39 2.11 22.39
N GLY A 613 2.28 1.43 22.63
CA GLY A 613 1.06 1.50 21.83
C GLY A 613 0.70 0.15 21.24
N TYR A 614 -0.22 0.12 20.28
CA TYR A 614 -0.53 -1.10 19.55
C TYR A 614 0.52 -1.36 18.47
N GLU A 615 1.02 -2.59 18.41
CA GLU A 615 1.97 -3.04 17.39
C GLU A 615 1.43 -4.29 16.69
N VAL A 616 1.57 -4.36 15.37
CA VAL A 616 1.18 -5.55 14.58
C VAL A 616 2.37 -6.48 14.49
N VAL A 617 2.17 -7.77 14.76
CA VAL A 617 3.11 -8.83 14.39
C VAL A 617 2.50 -9.72 13.31
N LEU A 618 3.33 -10.12 12.36
CA LEU A 618 2.93 -10.87 11.16
C LEU A 618 3.92 -12.01 10.90
N ALA A 619 3.43 -13.11 10.36
CA ALA A 619 4.25 -14.21 9.84
C ALA A 619 3.99 -14.44 8.35
N LYS A 620 5.05 -14.74 7.60
CA LYS A 620 5.01 -15.15 6.19
C LYS A 620 5.77 -16.46 6.04
N ALA A 621 5.11 -17.55 5.65
CA ALA A 621 5.80 -18.77 5.26
C ALA A 621 6.18 -18.73 3.79
N VAL A 622 7.38 -19.22 3.49
CA VAL A 622 7.91 -19.39 2.13
C VAL A 622 8.25 -20.86 1.94
N ASP A 623 7.82 -21.45 0.83
CA ASP A 623 8.08 -22.86 0.50
C ASP A 623 9.38 -23.06 -0.31
N ASN A 624 9.72 -24.32 -0.61
CA ASN A 624 10.88 -24.68 -1.42
C ASN A 624 10.80 -24.27 -2.89
N ASP A 625 9.62 -23.89 -3.39
CA ASP A 625 9.38 -23.38 -4.74
C ASP A 625 9.36 -21.83 -4.77
N GLY A 626 9.54 -21.20 -3.60
CA GLY A 626 9.50 -19.77 -3.37
C GLY A 626 8.11 -19.15 -3.54
N LYS A 627 7.03 -19.92 -3.37
CA LYS A 627 5.68 -19.37 -3.14
C LYS A 627 5.57 -19.01 -1.67
N TYR A 628 4.65 -18.12 -1.35
CA TYR A 628 4.47 -17.67 0.03
C TYR A 628 3.03 -17.34 0.35
N ARG A 629 2.75 -17.32 1.65
CA ARG A 629 1.48 -16.86 2.19
C ARG A 629 1.69 -16.13 3.52
N PHE A 630 0.86 -15.13 3.76
CA PHE A 630 0.74 -14.45 5.04
C PHE A 630 -0.42 -15.03 5.85
N ASP A 631 -0.25 -15.04 7.17
CA ASP A 631 -1.35 -15.19 8.13
C ASP A 631 -2.02 -13.84 8.42
N ASP A 632 -3.18 -13.87 9.06
CA ASP A 632 -3.73 -12.67 9.68
C ASP A 632 -2.83 -12.20 10.84
N PRO A 633 -2.65 -10.88 11.01
CA PRO A 633 -1.75 -10.36 12.03
C PRO A 633 -2.30 -10.59 13.44
N HIS A 634 -1.39 -10.80 14.40
CA HIS A 634 -1.70 -10.56 15.80
C HIS A 634 -1.36 -9.11 16.16
N VAL A 635 -2.18 -8.48 17.00
CA VAL A 635 -1.90 -7.13 17.49
C VAL A 635 -1.56 -7.19 18.96
N LEU A 636 -0.43 -6.60 19.36
CA LEU A 636 0.08 -6.58 20.72
C LEU A 636 -0.10 -5.20 21.33
N GLU A 637 -0.37 -5.13 22.63
CA GLU A 637 -0.36 -3.86 23.37
C GLU A 637 1.01 -3.71 24.04
N VAL A 638 1.85 -2.83 23.51
CA VAL A 638 3.15 -2.51 24.10
C VAL A 638 2.97 -1.44 25.17
N VAL A 639 3.20 -1.82 26.42
CA VAL A 639 3.12 -0.94 27.59
C VAL A 639 4.51 -0.54 28.06
N GLU A 640 4.62 0.60 28.75
CA GLU A 640 5.83 0.92 29.50
C GLU A 640 6.05 -0.13 30.60
N SER A 641 7.30 -0.31 31.01
CA SER A 641 7.59 -1.13 32.19
C SER A 641 6.93 -0.51 33.41
N SER A 642 5.77 -1.03 33.80
CA SER A 642 5.28 -0.82 35.14
C SER A 642 6.20 -1.62 36.05
N THR A 643 7.05 -0.95 36.82
CA THR A 643 7.57 -1.55 38.05
C THR A 643 6.36 -1.81 38.94
N TYR A 644 5.78 -2.99 38.78
CA TYR A 644 4.77 -3.54 39.66
C TYR A 644 5.50 -3.84 40.98
N VAL A 645 5.54 -2.87 41.89
CA VAL A 645 5.87 -3.16 43.28
C VAL A 645 4.68 -3.92 43.84
N GLN A 646 4.75 -5.25 43.77
CA GLN A 646 3.83 -6.10 44.52
C GLN A 646 3.96 -5.75 46.00
N SER A 647 2.82 -5.35 46.59
CA SER A 647 2.51 -5.33 48.02
C SER A 647 3.35 -4.44 48.94
N LEU A 648 2.62 -3.75 49.81
CA LEU A 648 3.06 -3.02 51.00
C LEU A 648 3.87 -3.94 51.93
N ASP A 649 5.17 -4.09 51.69
CA ASP A 649 6.04 -4.61 52.72
C ASP A 649 6.40 -3.45 53.66
N ASN A 650 5.76 -3.40 54.81
CA ASN A 650 5.85 -2.36 55.84
C ASN A 650 7.22 -2.33 56.55
N GLY A 651 8.31 -2.76 55.89
CA GLY A 651 9.64 -2.85 56.46
C GLY A 651 10.24 -1.51 56.93
N TRP A 652 9.69 -0.38 56.45
CA TRP A 652 10.07 0.98 56.91
C TRP A 652 9.12 1.56 57.97
N GLY A 653 8.06 0.82 58.31
CA GLY A 653 7.03 1.24 59.24
C GLY A 653 6.39 2.57 58.81
N VAL A 654 6.16 2.75 57.51
CA VAL A 654 5.64 4.01 56.98
C VAL A 654 4.12 3.98 56.91
N SER A 655 3.46 4.95 57.53
CA SER A 655 2.00 5.07 57.51
C SER A 655 1.54 6.49 57.20
N VAL A 656 0.35 6.57 56.61
CA VAL A 656 -0.32 7.82 56.20
C VAL A 656 -1.70 7.84 56.87
N TYR A 657 -1.97 8.83 57.72
CA TYR A 657 -3.21 8.94 58.48
C TYR A 657 -3.53 10.41 58.84
N PRO A 658 -4.80 10.85 58.91
CA PRO A 658 -6.01 10.10 58.57
C PRO A 658 -6.14 9.87 57.06
N ASN A 659 -6.90 8.84 56.70
CA ASN A 659 -7.31 8.57 55.32
C ASN A 659 -8.78 8.09 55.32
N PRO A 660 -9.75 8.90 54.89
CA PRO A 660 -9.58 10.20 54.24
C PRO A 660 -8.93 11.27 55.14
N ALA A 661 -8.12 12.14 54.53
CA ALA A 661 -7.48 13.28 55.15
C ALA A 661 -8.32 14.53 54.93
N ASP A 662 -8.42 15.37 55.96
CA ASP A 662 -8.99 16.72 55.89
C ASP A 662 -7.83 17.71 55.64
N ASP A 663 -7.78 18.86 56.32
CA ASP A 663 -6.70 19.86 56.17
C ASP A 663 -5.25 19.40 56.51
N HIS A 664 -5.06 18.20 57.06
CA HIS A 664 -3.75 17.71 57.49
C HIS A 664 -3.58 16.20 57.29
N LEU A 665 -2.32 15.82 57.10
CA LEU A 665 -1.86 14.45 56.94
C LEU A 665 -0.68 14.19 57.87
N THR A 666 -0.79 13.17 58.70
CA THR A 666 0.33 12.65 59.48
C THR A 666 1.03 11.53 58.71
N LEU A 667 2.34 11.69 58.56
CA LEU A 667 3.24 10.72 57.97
C LEU A 667 4.17 10.20 59.05
N TYR A 668 4.22 8.88 59.24
CA TYR A 668 5.17 8.27 60.15
C TYR A 668 6.26 7.53 59.38
N THR A 669 7.51 7.62 59.83
CA THR A 669 8.64 6.83 59.30
C THR A 669 9.55 6.37 60.44
N GLN A 670 10.07 5.15 60.36
CA GLN A 670 11.04 4.62 61.33
C GLN A 670 12.50 5.02 61.04
N GLU A 671 12.74 5.68 59.90
CA GLU A 671 14.07 6.05 59.43
C GLU A 671 14.18 7.54 59.09
N ASP A 672 15.36 8.11 59.33
CA ASP A 672 15.74 9.44 58.84
C ASP A 672 16.08 9.39 57.34
N GLY A 673 15.93 10.51 56.66
CA GLY A 673 16.48 10.66 55.33
C GLY A 673 15.59 10.09 54.20
N VAL A 674 14.29 9.93 54.45
CA VAL A 674 13.33 9.42 53.47
C VAL A 674 12.79 10.59 52.64
N SER A 675 13.01 10.59 51.33
CA SER A 675 12.41 11.58 50.42
C SER A 675 10.93 11.26 50.26
N LEU A 676 10.06 12.24 50.45
CA LEU A 676 8.62 12.18 50.22
C LEU A 676 8.27 13.07 49.05
N ARG A 677 7.55 12.52 48.07
CA ARG A 677 6.86 13.28 47.02
C ARG A 677 5.39 12.92 47.01
N ILE A 678 4.51 13.91 47.05
CA ILE A 678 3.06 13.69 46.89
C ILE A 678 2.65 14.14 45.51
N TYR A 679 1.87 13.31 44.82
CA TYR A 679 1.34 13.57 43.50
C TYR A 679 -0.19 13.57 43.53
N SER A 680 -0.81 14.50 42.80
CA SER A 680 -2.24 14.43 42.46
C SER A 680 -2.52 13.26 41.51
N ALA A 681 -3.79 12.85 41.38
CA ALA A 681 -4.22 11.83 40.41
C ALA A 681 -3.79 12.09 38.95
N VAL A 682 -3.57 13.35 38.56
CA VAL A 682 -3.10 13.75 37.22
C VAL A 682 -1.58 13.84 37.11
N GLY A 683 -0.83 13.33 38.10
CA GLY A 683 0.64 13.24 38.05
C GLY A 683 1.41 14.51 38.43
N ARG A 684 0.72 15.60 38.81
CA ARG A 684 1.38 16.82 39.31
C ARG A 684 1.94 16.60 40.72
N CYS A 685 3.22 16.89 40.92
CA CYS A 685 3.85 16.91 42.25
C CYS A 685 3.35 18.13 43.04
N VAL A 686 2.82 17.90 44.24
CA VAL A 686 2.25 18.94 45.13
C VAL A 686 3.09 19.17 46.38
N THR A 687 3.97 18.24 46.72
CA THR A 687 4.91 18.36 47.83
C THR A 687 6.13 17.51 47.55
N ASP A 688 7.32 18.03 47.83
CA ASP A 688 8.58 17.30 47.83
C ASP A 688 9.36 17.71 49.09
N ARG A 689 9.62 16.76 49.99
CA ARG A 689 10.25 17.00 51.28
C ARG A 689 11.10 15.82 51.72
N MET A 690 11.97 16.08 52.68
CA MET A 690 12.73 15.05 53.38
C MET A 690 12.08 14.80 54.75
N LEU A 691 11.75 13.54 55.03
CA LEU A 691 11.22 13.10 56.31
C LEU A 691 12.36 12.73 57.28
N VAL A 692 12.12 13.01 58.55
CA VAL A 692 12.93 12.55 59.68
C VAL A 692 12.19 11.45 60.43
N LYS A 693 12.94 10.61 61.15
CA LYS A 693 12.40 9.54 61.97
C LYS A 693 11.36 10.08 62.95
N GLY A 694 10.18 9.47 62.97
CA GLY A 694 9.04 9.89 63.80
C GLY A 694 7.84 10.32 62.96
N SER A 695 6.94 11.09 63.57
CA SER A 695 5.76 11.66 62.92
C SER A 695 6.07 13.04 62.33
N THR A 696 5.73 13.23 61.06
CA THR A 696 5.73 14.52 60.37
C THR A 696 4.29 14.87 60.01
N GLU A 697 3.84 16.05 60.41
CA GLU A 697 2.54 16.58 60.03
C GLU A 697 2.68 17.47 58.80
N LEU A 698 1.81 17.25 57.82
CA LEU A 698 1.77 17.99 56.58
C LEU A 698 0.40 18.65 56.43
N SER A 699 0.39 19.98 56.32
CA SER A 699 -0.81 20.72 55.94
C SER A 699 -1.15 20.45 54.47
N LEU A 700 -2.41 20.11 54.21
CA LEU A 700 -2.99 19.96 52.88
C LEU A 700 -3.77 21.22 52.44
N THR A 701 -3.72 22.28 53.26
CA THR A 701 -4.43 23.53 53.02
C THR A 701 -4.03 24.12 51.65
N GLY A 702 -5.03 24.37 50.80
CA GLY A 702 -4.84 24.87 49.43
C GLY A 702 -4.67 23.77 48.37
N MET A 703 -4.68 22.49 48.74
CA MET A 703 -4.77 21.38 47.81
C MET A 703 -6.24 21.10 47.45
N SER A 704 -6.52 20.74 46.20
CA SER A 704 -7.89 20.38 45.79
C SER A 704 -8.32 19.06 46.44
N SER A 705 -9.63 18.85 46.62
CA SER A 705 -10.15 17.54 47.00
C SER A 705 -9.84 16.50 45.91
N GLY A 706 -9.56 15.26 46.31
CA GLY A 706 -9.26 14.19 45.36
C GLY A 706 -8.30 13.12 45.85
N LEU A 707 -7.93 12.22 44.94
CA LEU A 707 -6.98 11.14 45.19
C LEU A 707 -5.55 11.62 45.03
N TYR A 708 -4.72 11.29 46.02
CA TYR A 708 -3.29 11.58 46.02
C TYR A 708 -2.45 10.32 46.25
N VAL A 709 -1.23 10.34 45.72
CA VAL A 709 -0.23 9.29 45.90
C VAL A 709 0.99 9.89 46.59
N ALA A 710 1.28 9.42 47.81
CA ALA A 710 2.52 9.70 48.52
C ALA A 710 3.57 8.65 48.13
N VAL A 711 4.65 9.10 47.51
CA VAL A 711 5.81 8.31 47.12
C VAL A 711 6.94 8.61 48.09
N MET A 712 7.44 7.59 48.78
CA MET A 712 8.53 7.70 49.73
C MET A 712 9.72 6.89 49.24
N GLU A 713 10.90 7.51 49.18
CA GLU A 713 12.08 6.96 48.53
C GLU A 713 13.33 7.08 49.42
N LYS A 714 14.10 6.00 49.49
CA LYS A 714 15.41 5.97 50.14
C LYS A 714 16.28 4.86 49.55
N ASN A 715 17.55 5.14 49.29
CA ASN A 715 18.54 4.18 48.77
C ASN A 715 18.04 3.37 47.55
N GLY A 716 17.34 4.02 46.61
CA GLY A 716 16.80 3.41 45.40
C GLY A 716 15.58 2.50 45.61
N LYS A 717 15.07 2.38 46.86
CA LYS A 717 13.81 1.69 47.16
C LYS A 717 12.68 2.72 47.30
N GLN A 718 11.49 2.38 46.84
CA GLN A 718 10.29 3.22 46.93
C GLN A 718 9.13 2.49 47.60
N VAL A 719 8.42 3.21 48.45
CA VAL A 719 7.14 2.82 49.04
C VAL A 719 6.08 3.82 48.58
N ARG A 720 4.90 3.35 48.21
CA ARG A 720 3.79 4.21 47.78
C ARG A 720 2.57 3.98 48.67
N SER A 721 1.92 5.07 49.06
CA SER A 721 0.65 5.05 49.78
C SER A 721 -0.34 5.99 49.11
N ARG A 722 -1.62 5.65 49.18
CA ARG A 722 -2.71 6.46 48.62
C ARG A 722 -3.56 7.04 49.74
N PHE A 723 -3.97 8.29 49.58
CA PHE A 723 -4.95 8.91 50.47
C PHE A 723 -5.94 9.77 49.70
N VAL A 724 -7.14 9.91 50.26
CA VAL A 724 -8.17 10.81 49.73
C VAL A 724 -8.13 12.09 50.56
N HIS A 725 -8.02 13.24 49.91
CA HIS A 725 -8.18 14.55 50.55
C HIS A 725 -9.63 15.03 50.37
N LEU A 726 -10.31 15.28 51.48
CA LEU A 726 -11.61 15.91 51.53
C LEU A 726 -11.35 17.38 51.89
N ALA A 727 -11.37 18.26 50.90
CA ALA A 727 -11.34 19.69 51.17
C ALA A 727 -12.77 20.12 51.55
N ASP A 728 -12.93 20.74 52.72
CA ASP A 728 -14.18 21.38 53.15
C ASP A 728 -14.49 22.67 52.37
#